data_AF-A0A2P5NVW0-F1
#
_entry.id   AF-A0A2P5NVW0-F1
#
_cell.length_a   1.000
_cell.length_b   1.000
_cell.length_c   1.000
_cell.angle_alpha   90.00
_cell.angle_beta   90.00
_cell.angle_gamma   90.00
#
_symmetry.space_group_name_H-M   'P 1'
#
loop_
_entity.id
_entity.type
_entity.pdbx_description
1 polymer ?
#
loop_
_entity_poly.entity_id
_entity_poly.type
_entity_poly.pdbx_seq_one_letter_code
_entity_poly.pdbx_strand_id
1 'polypeptide(L)'
;MKIQYTLIAAAIFAACSSNVVADDSNSLIKEQPHQIYHVVKNKSLLETTNQLSNRTGITFKINPANQADVINQKLAAEDWNTALSQLLNGYNYTVVSNKGKINTVVITGLNGNGQNAATTSTKETNFVVVAPDASKKLPTKYKNFNAGSVMSVNLPMDQLANIAIGDDVTLDLPIGQYKVKHDNSVQHDDNSSTWVGYLDEEGKGYRIYLSQGETGVIGNVYTPDGAYNIETVDGQTVVVDIDKSGLTTAGYENDEVHPSENGLTSMNAAAAVDPLATLKAAADTARAAVTALTAQTNDLYAKYTQAITKANNALALANNRNAAAKNAKNQYNAAQAAVTKSPKNATLQANLKAAKQALNSANIALNNAIAAYNLAVKNTVTAQAAYAKKVSELKTAEAKAKTAETAYATELTKAKTAVATNSSTASTTIDLMVLYTTTNQTAAYAKQRIQYLVDVSNQAYKDSGINLKLRLVHTRATSYVENNANAQALSDLASDRGAFAGTAALRNQYGADLVTLFRPLYAQTAGSCGTAYVGFANGSGANAGIGFGTIGDGYSKDALSNYYCGANTFTHEIGHNLGNVHDREYSNVAGKFAYSYAWGINNKFGTIMSYYGPSVMLFSSPNLATQCAGGPCGFAEGDPKASDQVKTINFTTPLIANYRASTVTTPVIQ
;
A
#
# COMPACT_ATOMS: atom_id res chain seq x y z
N MET A 1 48.77 -1.19 49.66
CA MET A 1 47.91 -2.35 49.99
C MET A 1 46.73 -2.28 49.02
N LYS A 2 46.82 -2.84 47.81
CA LYS A 2 46.19 -4.12 47.38
C LYS A 2 44.72 -4.17 47.88
N ILE A 3 43.65 -4.24 47.07
CA ILE A 3 43.25 -5.39 46.24
C ILE A 3 42.03 -5.02 45.33
N GLN A 4 42.16 -5.41 44.05
CA GLN A 4 41.20 -6.01 43.07
C GLN A 4 39.83 -5.41 42.68
N TYR A 5 39.71 -5.34 41.35
CA TYR A 5 38.51 -5.44 40.52
C TYR A 5 37.75 -6.76 40.75
N THR A 6 36.42 -6.69 40.86
CA THR A 6 35.52 -7.83 40.65
C THR A 6 34.27 -7.38 39.88
N LEU A 7 34.08 -7.94 38.69
CA LEU A 7 32.83 -7.94 37.91
C LEU A 7 31.75 -8.72 38.67
N ILE A 8 30.59 -8.12 38.95
CA ILE A 8 29.29 -8.82 39.01
C ILE A 8 28.20 -7.87 38.49
N ALA A 9 27.58 -8.27 37.39
CA ALA A 9 26.34 -7.71 36.87
C ALA A 9 25.17 -8.06 37.80
N ALA A 10 24.34 -7.09 38.18
CA ALA A 10 23.03 -7.33 38.76
C ALA A 10 22.10 -6.12 38.59
N ALA A 11 21.05 -6.35 37.79
CA ALA A 11 19.68 -5.88 37.97
C ALA A 11 19.42 -4.38 38.22
N ILE A 12 19.15 -3.64 37.14
CA ILE A 12 18.18 -2.53 37.16
C ILE A 12 17.31 -2.67 35.89
N PHE A 13 16.21 -3.41 35.99
CA PHE A 13 15.01 -3.23 35.15
C PHE A 13 13.84 -3.98 35.78
N ALA A 14 13.15 -3.32 36.71
CA ALA A 14 11.83 -3.72 37.16
C ALA A 14 11.10 -2.50 37.72
N ALA A 15 10.30 -1.84 36.88
CA ALA A 15 9.06 -1.17 37.25
C ALA A 15 8.53 -0.34 36.06
N CYS A 16 7.80 -1.00 35.15
CA CYS A 16 6.60 -0.49 34.48
C CYS A 16 6.06 -1.60 33.56
N SER A 17 5.64 -2.70 34.17
CA SER A 17 4.67 -3.61 33.55
C SER A 17 3.35 -3.36 34.26
N SER A 18 2.58 -2.37 33.79
CA SER A 18 1.16 -2.36 34.06
C SER A 18 0.58 -3.58 33.34
N ASN A 19 0.25 -4.62 34.11
CA ASN A 19 -0.61 -5.72 33.66
C ASN A 19 -1.97 -5.12 33.30
N VAL A 20 -2.12 -4.70 32.06
CA VAL A 20 -3.44 -4.66 31.43
C VAL A 20 -3.75 -6.13 31.16
N VAL A 21 -4.58 -6.72 32.00
CA VAL A 21 -5.26 -7.97 31.66
C VAL A 21 -6.07 -7.64 30.41
N ALA A 22 -5.60 -8.08 29.25
CA ALA A 22 -6.36 -7.96 28.02
C ALA A 22 -7.68 -8.70 28.22
N ASP A 23 -8.79 -8.03 27.94
CA ASP A 23 -10.09 -8.67 27.86
C ASP A 23 -10.06 -9.64 26.66
N ASP A 24 -9.89 -10.94 26.93
CA ASP A 24 -9.81 -12.02 25.94
C ASP A 24 -11.09 -12.15 25.09
N SER A 25 -12.19 -11.47 25.46
CA SER A 25 -13.45 -11.54 24.72
C SER A 25 -13.36 -10.94 23.30
N ASN A 26 -12.39 -10.07 23.05
CA ASN A 26 -12.24 -9.34 21.78
C ASN A 26 -11.02 -9.76 20.94
N SER A 27 -10.30 -10.85 21.26
CA SER A 27 -9.12 -11.24 20.46
C SER A 27 -9.49 -11.58 19.01
N LEU A 28 -8.82 -10.91 18.06
CA LEU A 28 -8.86 -11.24 16.62
C LEU A 28 -8.45 -12.70 16.39
N ILE A 29 -7.39 -13.19 17.04
CA ILE A 29 -6.96 -14.60 16.97
C ILE A 29 -6.99 -15.16 18.39
N LYS A 30 -8.03 -15.93 18.73
CA LYS A 30 -8.13 -16.64 20.03
C LYS A 30 -7.40 -17.99 19.96
N GLU A 31 -7.61 -18.74 18.88
CA GLU A 31 -6.89 -19.98 18.60
C GLU A 31 -5.68 -19.71 17.72
N GLN A 32 -4.48 -20.14 18.14
CA GLN A 32 -3.28 -19.97 17.32
C GLN A 32 -3.29 -20.92 16.12
N PRO A 33 -2.58 -20.60 15.01
CA PRO A 33 -2.51 -21.51 13.88
C PRO A 33 -1.90 -22.88 14.22
N HIS A 34 -2.43 -23.95 13.62
CA HIS A 34 -1.99 -25.34 13.79
C HIS A 34 -1.81 -26.02 12.43
N GLN A 35 -0.98 -27.06 12.34
CA GLN A 35 -0.87 -27.85 11.10
C GLN A 35 -2.13 -28.70 10.82
N ILE A 36 -2.79 -29.13 11.89
CA ILE A 36 -4.07 -29.82 11.87
C ILE A 36 -4.98 -29.18 12.89
N TYR A 37 -6.14 -28.75 12.43
CA TYR A 37 -7.22 -28.26 13.27
C TYR A 37 -8.55 -28.87 12.83
N HIS A 38 -9.26 -29.50 13.76
CA HIS A 38 -10.56 -30.11 13.46
C HIS A 38 -11.41 -30.13 14.72
N VAL A 39 -12.59 -29.51 14.65
CA VAL A 39 -13.53 -29.48 15.77
C VAL A 39 -14.67 -30.44 15.50
N VAL A 40 -14.96 -31.29 16.47
CA VAL A 40 -16.07 -32.25 16.44
C VAL A 40 -16.94 -31.95 17.65
N LYS A 41 -18.22 -31.64 17.42
CA LYS A 41 -19.20 -31.42 18.48
C LYS A 41 -20.44 -32.25 18.19
N ASN A 42 -20.91 -32.97 19.20
CA ASN A 42 -22.15 -33.76 19.19
C ASN A 42 -22.31 -34.66 17.95
N LYS A 43 -21.23 -35.31 17.49
CA LYS A 43 -21.25 -36.29 16.39
C LYS A 43 -20.95 -37.68 16.92
N SER A 44 -21.57 -38.70 16.35
CA SER A 44 -21.17 -40.07 16.63
C SER A 44 -19.73 -40.35 16.15
N LEU A 45 -19.09 -41.37 16.72
CA LEU A 45 -17.78 -41.84 16.26
C LEU A 45 -17.83 -42.24 14.78
N LEU A 46 -18.93 -42.82 14.32
CA LEU A 46 -19.16 -43.15 12.91
C LEU A 46 -19.16 -41.91 12.00
N GLU A 47 -19.92 -40.87 12.36
CA GLU A 47 -19.96 -39.62 11.59
C GLU A 47 -18.60 -38.91 11.57
N THR A 48 -17.95 -38.87 12.74
CA THR A 48 -16.63 -38.24 12.92
C THR A 48 -15.57 -38.93 12.07
N THR A 49 -15.51 -40.27 12.13
CA THR A 49 -14.57 -41.04 11.31
C THR A 49 -14.89 -40.96 9.83
N ASN A 50 -16.16 -40.82 9.43
CA ASN A 50 -16.53 -40.61 8.03
C ASN A 50 -16.01 -39.26 7.50
N GLN A 51 -16.19 -38.19 8.28
CA GLN A 51 -15.67 -36.87 7.98
C GLN A 51 -14.14 -36.89 7.86
N LEU A 52 -13.45 -37.45 8.86
CA LEU A 52 -12.00 -37.56 8.87
C LEU A 52 -11.47 -38.50 7.78
N SER A 53 -12.18 -39.58 7.46
CA SER A 53 -11.80 -40.50 6.38
C SER A 53 -11.74 -39.78 5.04
N ASN A 54 -12.75 -38.96 4.74
CA ASN A 54 -12.80 -38.16 3.52
C ASN A 54 -11.71 -37.08 3.50
N ARG A 55 -11.39 -36.46 4.63
CA ARG A 55 -10.36 -35.43 4.74
C ARG A 55 -8.93 -35.99 4.67
N THR A 56 -8.70 -37.18 5.18
CA THR A 56 -7.34 -37.75 5.37
C THR A 56 -6.98 -38.87 4.40
N GLY A 57 -7.98 -39.52 3.79
CA GLY A 57 -7.80 -40.76 3.08
C GLY A 57 -7.59 -41.99 3.98
N ILE A 58 -7.72 -41.85 5.30
CA ILE A 58 -7.58 -42.96 6.26
C ILE A 58 -8.86 -43.79 6.27
N THR A 59 -8.73 -45.11 6.22
CA THR A 59 -9.85 -46.03 6.48
C THR A 59 -9.99 -46.27 7.98
N PHE A 60 -11.18 -46.13 8.53
CA PHE A 60 -11.48 -46.49 9.92
C PHE A 60 -12.24 -47.80 9.97
N LYS A 61 -11.87 -48.67 10.92
CA LYS A 61 -12.63 -49.88 11.25
C LYS A 61 -13.10 -49.74 12.69
N ILE A 62 -14.41 -49.69 12.91
CA ILE A 62 -15.01 -49.37 14.19
C ILE A 62 -15.75 -50.58 14.72
N ASN A 63 -15.53 -50.94 15.98
CA ASN A 63 -16.37 -51.91 16.65
C ASN A 63 -17.83 -51.39 16.66
N PRO A 64 -18.83 -52.13 16.18
CA PRO A 64 -20.22 -51.69 16.12
C PRO A 64 -20.78 -51.20 17.47
N ALA A 65 -20.25 -51.69 18.59
CA ALA A 65 -20.64 -51.26 19.93
C ALA A 65 -20.28 -49.79 20.22
N ASN A 66 -19.28 -49.24 19.52
CA ASN A 66 -18.75 -47.88 19.73
C ASN A 66 -19.19 -46.88 18.66
N GLN A 67 -19.83 -47.33 17.58
CA GLN A 67 -20.12 -46.47 16.43
C GLN A 67 -21.00 -45.25 16.78
N ALA A 68 -21.84 -45.38 17.81
CA ALA A 68 -22.76 -44.35 18.29
C ALA A 68 -22.19 -43.50 19.43
N ASP A 69 -20.94 -43.73 19.85
CA ASP A 69 -20.31 -42.96 20.92
C ASP A 69 -20.22 -41.49 20.51
N VAL A 70 -20.69 -40.59 21.38
CA VAL A 70 -20.74 -39.15 21.07
C VAL A 70 -19.38 -38.51 21.28
N ILE A 71 -18.84 -37.89 20.24
CA ILE A 71 -17.55 -37.22 20.20
C ILE A 71 -17.74 -35.72 20.35
N ASN A 72 -17.03 -35.15 21.32
CA ASN A 72 -16.88 -33.72 21.55
C ASN A 72 -15.39 -33.42 21.74
N GLN A 73 -14.66 -33.28 20.64
CA GLN A 73 -13.20 -33.15 20.66
C GLN A 73 -12.75 -32.01 19.75
N LYS A 74 -11.75 -31.25 20.22
CA LYS A 74 -10.98 -30.32 19.41
C LYS A 74 -9.62 -30.94 19.15
N LEU A 75 -9.32 -31.19 17.88
CA LEU A 75 -8.02 -31.69 17.44
C LEU A 75 -7.16 -30.50 17.07
N ALA A 76 -6.00 -30.37 17.71
CA ALA A 76 -5.01 -29.33 17.45
C ALA A 76 -3.63 -29.97 17.57
N ALA A 77 -2.99 -30.22 16.43
CA ALA A 77 -1.81 -31.09 16.37
C ALA A 77 -0.86 -30.72 15.23
N GLU A 78 0.41 -31.12 15.38
CA GLU A 78 1.43 -31.00 14.35
C GLU A 78 1.32 -32.10 13.27
N ASP A 79 0.76 -33.26 13.62
CA ASP A 79 0.59 -34.40 12.71
C ASP A 79 -0.65 -35.25 13.03
N TRP A 80 -1.02 -36.11 12.08
CA TRP A 80 -2.21 -36.96 12.19
C TRP A 80 -2.07 -38.07 13.23
N ASN A 81 -0.84 -38.48 13.62
CA ASN A 81 -0.68 -39.46 14.70
C ASN A 81 -1.12 -38.83 16.03
N THR A 82 -0.71 -37.58 16.27
CA THR A 82 -1.06 -36.79 17.45
C THR A 82 -2.53 -36.38 17.43
N ALA A 83 -3.07 -35.99 16.28
CA ALA A 83 -4.51 -35.69 16.15
C ALA A 83 -5.38 -36.93 16.43
N LEU A 84 -4.96 -38.11 15.97
CA LEU A 84 -5.69 -39.36 16.22
C LEU A 84 -5.60 -39.79 17.69
N SER A 85 -4.48 -39.58 18.37
CA SER A 85 -4.37 -39.88 19.81
C SER A 85 -5.24 -38.97 20.66
N GLN A 86 -5.42 -37.70 20.26
CA GLN A 86 -6.38 -36.78 20.87
C GLN A 86 -7.83 -37.26 20.64
N LEU A 87 -8.18 -37.59 19.39
CA LEU A 87 -9.52 -38.05 19.02
C LEU A 87 -9.92 -39.34 19.75
N LEU A 88 -9.01 -40.31 19.79
CA LEU A 88 -9.24 -41.66 20.28
C LEU A 88 -8.81 -41.82 21.74
N ASN A 89 -8.65 -40.72 22.47
CA ASN A 89 -8.44 -40.76 23.90
C ASN A 89 -9.64 -41.44 24.58
N GLY A 90 -9.38 -42.54 25.28
CA GLY A 90 -10.43 -43.39 25.85
C GLY A 90 -10.82 -44.59 25.00
N TYR A 91 -10.17 -44.83 23.85
CA TYR A 91 -10.36 -46.01 23.02
C TYR A 91 -9.11 -46.89 22.93
N ASN A 92 -9.30 -48.19 22.76
CA ASN A 92 -8.28 -49.11 22.29
C ASN A 92 -8.25 -49.05 20.76
N TYR A 93 -7.10 -48.74 20.18
CA TYR A 93 -6.96 -48.67 18.73
C TYR A 93 -5.57 -49.11 18.26
N THR A 94 -5.51 -49.54 16.99
CA THR A 94 -4.25 -49.79 16.29
C THR A 94 -4.18 -48.96 15.02
N VAL A 95 -2.97 -48.51 14.69
CA VAL A 95 -2.69 -47.73 13.48
C VAL A 95 -1.88 -48.59 12.53
N VAL A 96 -2.38 -48.79 11.33
CA VAL A 96 -1.70 -49.46 10.23
C VAL A 96 -1.20 -48.40 9.27
N SER A 97 0.13 -48.32 9.14
CA SER A 97 0.81 -47.34 8.30
C SER A 97 1.67 -48.03 7.26
N ASN A 98 1.75 -47.45 6.06
CA ASN A 98 2.63 -47.88 4.99
C ASN A 98 3.52 -46.69 4.56
N LYS A 99 4.85 -46.89 4.57
CA LYS A 99 5.85 -45.84 4.26
C LYS A 99 5.61 -44.54 5.05
N GLY A 100 5.25 -44.66 6.33
CA GLY A 100 5.01 -43.50 7.21
C GLY A 100 3.65 -42.80 7.02
N LYS A 101 2.84 -43.18 6.02
CA LYS A 101 1.46 -42.69 5.86
C LYS A 101 0.49 -43.61 6.60
N ILE A 102 -0.44 -43.03 7.36
CA ILE A 102 -1.51 -43.79 8.01
C ILE A 102 -2.51 -44.24 6.94
N ASN A 103 -2.76 -45.55 6.86
CA ASN A 103 -3.70 -46.13 5.91
C ASN A 103 -5.00 -46.56 6.57
N THR A 104 -4.89 -47.19 7.76
CA THR A 104 -6.05 -47.74 8.46
C THR A 104 -5.92 -47.55 9.95
N VAL A 105 -7.00 -47.16 10.61
CA VAL A 105 -7.13 -47.11 12.06
C VAL A 105 -8.22 -48.10 12.48
N VAL A 106 -7.89 -49.02 13.38
CA VAL A 106 -8.83 -50.04 13.88
C VAL A 106 -9.15 -49.73 15.33
N ILE A 107 -10.40 -49.37 15.62
CA ILE A 107 -10.92 -49.03 16.95
C ILE A 107 -11.64 -50.26 17.49
N THR A 108 -11.06 -50.90 18.51
CA THR A 108 -11.50 -52.21 19.00
C THR A 108 -12.42 -52.13 20.22
N GLY A 109 -12.42 -51.02 20.96
CA GLY A 109 -13.25 -50.82 22.14
C GLY A 109 -12.84 -49.60 22.97
N LEU A 110 -13.37 -49.46 24.19
CA LEU A 110 -12.98 -48.42 25.15
C LEU A 110 -11.76 -48.85 25.98
N ASN A 111 -10.88 -47.90 26.29
CA ASN A 111 -9.70 -48.09 27.16
C ASN A 111 -10.15 -48.37 28.61
N GLY A 112 -9.50 -49.33 29.28
CA GLY A 112 -9.74 -49.64 30.70
C GLY A 112 -10.99 -50.46 31.05
N ASN A 113 -11.74 -50.98 30.07
CA ASN A 113 -12.96 -51.77 30.31
C ASN A 113 -12.73 -53.23 30.78
N GLY A 114 -11.49 -53.62 31.10
CA GLY A 114 -11.18 -54.99 31.55
C GLY A 114 -11.37 -56.09 30.51
N GLN A 115 -11.72 -55.77 29.25
CA GLN A 115 -11.77 -56.73 28.15
C GLN A 115 -10.45 -56.84 27.39
N ASN A 116 -9.32 -56.75 28.11
CA ASN A 116 -8.01 -57.11 27.57
C ASN A 116 -7.70 -58.57 27.90
N ALA A 117 -8.34 -59.46 27.16
CA ALA A 117 -7.56 -60.51 26.54
C ALA A 117 -7.73 -60.31 25.03
N ALA A 118 -6.61 -60.23 24.33
CA ALA A 118 -6.58 -60.64 22.94
C ALA A 118 -7.02 -62.12 22.90
N THR A 119 -8.33 -62.37 22.90
CA THR A 119 -8.84 -63.59 22.32
C THR A 119 -8.71 -63.39 20.83
N THR A 120 -7.76 -64.15 20.30
CA THR A 120 -7.50 -64.47 18.90
C THR A 120 -8.73 -65.07 18.18
N SER A 121 -9.94 -64.53 18.43
CA SER A 121 -11.20 -65.03 17.89
C SER A 121 -12.36 -64.03 17.85
N THR A 122 -12.14 -62.71 17.95
CA THR A 122 -13.08 -61.79 17.26
C THR A 122 -12.82 -61.97 15.78
N LYS A 123 -13.54 -62.94 15.16
CA LYS A 123 -13.54 -63.15 13.71
C LYS A 123 -13.57 -61.77 13.05
N GLU A 124 -12.70 -61.57 12.06
CA GLU A 124 -12.52 -60.36 11.24
C GLU A 124 -13.80 -59.87 10.51
N THR A 125 -14.99 -60.35 10.88
CA THR A 125 -16.23 -60.29 10.10
C THR A 125 -17.22 -59.20 10.48
N ASN A 126 -17.07 -58.46 11.60
CA ASN A 126 -18.11 -57.52 12.06
C ASN A 126 -17.60 -56.10 12.40
N PHE A 127 -16.53 -55.58 11.79
CA PHE A 127 -16.21 -54.15 11.94
C PHE A 127 -17.08 -53.30 11.01
N VAL A 128 -17.53 -52.14 11.49
CA VAL A 128 -18.06 -51.08 10.61
C VAL A 128 -16.87 -50.44 9.91
N VAL A 129 -16.79 -50.61 8.59
CA VAL A 129 -15.69 -50.07 7.79
C VAL A 129 -16.11 -48.74 7.19
N VAL A 130 -15.40 -47.69 7.58
CA VAL A 130 -15.52 -46.35 7.03
C VAL A 130 -14.31 -46.10 6.16
N ALA A 131 -14.51 -46.11 4.85
CA ALA A 131 -13.48 -45.81 3.88
C ALA A 131 -13.69 -44.42 3.28
N PRO A 132 -12.63 -43.78 2.76
CA PRO A 132 -12.79 -42.52 2.05
C PRO A 132 -13.75 -42.71 0.88
N ASP A 133 -14.63 -41.75 0.69
CA ASP A 133 -15.64 -41.77 -0.35
C ASP A 133 -14.96 -41.63 -1.73
N ALA A 134 -14.64 -42.77 -2.34
CA ALA A 134 -14.20 -42.83 -3.73
C ALA A 134 -15.37 -42.59 -4.72
N SER A 135 -16.61 -42.52 -4.22
CA SER A 135 -17.84 -42.62 -5.00
C SER A 135 -18.51 -41.28 -5.34
N LYS A 136 -18.21 -40.20 -4.62
CA LYS A 136 -18.52 -38.85 -5.10
C LYS A 136 -17.53 -38.48 -6.19
N LYS A 137 -17.94 -38.69 -7.45
CA LYS A 137 -17.20 -38.20 -8.62
C LYS A 137 -17.01 -36.68 -8.45
N LEU A 138 -15.80 -36.27 -8.06
CA LEU A 138 -15.42 -34.87 -8.04
C LEU A 138 -15.44 -34.32 -9.46
N PRO A 139 -15.69 -33.01 -9.64
CA PRO A 139 -15.59 -32.40 -10.96
C PRO A 139 -14.21 -32.62 -11.57
N THR A 140 -14.17 -32.84 -12.89
CA THR A 140 -12.94 -33.23 -13.62
C THR A 140 -11.80 -32.21 -13.41
N LYS A 141 -12.15 -30.95 -13.11
CA LYS A 141 -11.24 -29.86 -12.76
C LYS A 141 -10.25 -30.24 -11.64
N TYR A 142 -10.64 -31.08 -10.69
CA TYR A 142 -9.81 -31.44 -9.52
C TYR A 142 -9.07 -32.76 -9.63
N LYS A 143 -9.11 -33.43 -10.79
CA LYS A 143 -8.54 -34.78 -10.95
C LYS A 143 -7.04 -34.88 -10.59
N ASN A 144 -6.31 -33.76 -10.64
CA ASN A 144 -4.88 -33.68 -10.37
C ASN A 144 -4.56 -33.24 -8.93
N PHE A 145 -5.57 -32.94 -8.11
CA PHE A 145 -5.37 -32.48 -6.74
C PHE A 145 -5.11 -33.67 -5.84
N ASN A 146 -4.38 -33.44 -4.75
CA ASN A 146 -4.10 -34.49 -3.78
C ASN A 146 -5.40 -35.08 -3.19
N ALA A 147 -5.45 -36.39 -3.02
CA ALA A 147 -6.61 -37.06 -2.41
C ALA A 147 -6.91 -36.49 -1.02
N GLY A 148 -8.18 -36.23 -0.72
CA GLY A 148 -8.65 -35.64 0.53
C GLY A 148 -8.57 -34.11 0.61
N SER A 149 -7.93 -33.45 -0.36
CA SER A 149 -7.89 -31.98 -0.42
C SER A 149 -9.15 -31.33 -1.00
N VAL A 150 -10.01 -32.12 -1.66
CA VAL A 150 -11.28 -31.65 -2.22
C VAL A 150 -12.40 -32.53 -1.67
N MET A 151 -13.38 -31.90 -1.03
CA MET A 151 -14.47 -32.57 -0.33
C MET A 151 -15.80 -31.94 -0.72
N SER A 152 -16.81 -32.74 -1.06
CA SER A 152 -18.15 -32.20 -1.30
C SER A 152 -18.75 -31.64 -0.02
N VAL A 153 -19.46 -30.52 -0.13
CA VAL A 153 -20.17 -29.90 0.98
C VAL A 153 -21.58 -29.52 0.52
N ASN A 154 -22.53 -29.62 1.44
CA ASN A 154 -23.86 -29.05 1.25
C ASN A 154 -23.98 -27.83 2.17
N LEU A 155 -24.08 -26.64 1.60
CA LEU A 155 -24.16 -25.40 2.36
C LEU A 155 -25.61 -24.95 2.44
N PRO A 156 -26.17 -24.75 3.64
CA PRO A 156 -27.58 -24.39 3.81
C PRO A 156 -27.79 -22.88 3.59
N MET A 157 -27.52 -22.37 2.38
CA MET A 157 -27.50 -20.93 2.09
C MET A 157 -28.82 -20.23 2.46
N ASP A 158 -29.97 -20.85 2.19
CA ASP A 158 -31.28 -20.30 2.57
C ASP A 158 -31.43 -20.16 4.09
N GLN A 159 -30.90 -21.10 4.87
CA GLN A 159 -30.91 -21.00 6.33
C GLN A 159 -29.96 -19.91 6.79
N LEU A 160 -28.76 -19.83 6.20
CA LEU A 160 -27.76 -18.83 6.54
C LEU A 160 -28.27 -17.40 6.29
N ALA A 161 -28.99 -17.18 5.20
CA ALA A 161 -29.60 -15.89 4.86
C ALA A 161 -30.67 -15.42 5.87
N ASN A 162 -31.29 -16.35 6.60
CA ASN A 162 -32.34 -16.06 7.59
C ASN A 162 -31.80 -15.84 9.01
N ILE A 163 -30.51 -16.04 9.25
CA ILE A 163 -29.89 -15.78 10.55
C ILE A 163 -29.75 -14.26 10.74
N ALA A 164 -30.17 -13.73 11.88
CA ALA A 164 -29.98 -12.32 12.17
C ALA A 164 -28.48 -11.97 12.33
N ILE A 165 -28.07 -10.78 11.89
CA ILE A 165 -26.71 -10.30 12.15
C ILE A 165 -26.51 -10.22 13.67
N GLY A 166 -25.42 -10.81 14.17
CA GLY A 166 -25.10 -10.93 15.58
C GLY A 166 -25.50 -12.27 16.21
N ASP A 167 -26.25 -13.13 15.50
CA ASP A 167 -26.58 -14.47 16.00
C ASP A 167 -25.50 -15.50 15.61
N ASP A 168 -25.49 -16.61 16.35
CA ASP A 168 -24.58 -17.73 16.13
C ASP A 168 -25.28 -18.87 15.36
N VAL A 169 -24.53 -19.56 14.52
CA VAL A 169 -24.95 -20.81 13.86
C VAL A 169 -23.83 -21.84 13.89
N THR A 170 -24.19 -23.10 14.01
CA THR A 170 -23.24 -24.20 13.85
C THR A 170 -23.14 -24.57 12.37
N LEU A 171 -21.97 -24.37 11.77
CA LEU A 171 -21.68 -24.78 10.41
C LEU A 171 -20.91 -26.10 10.42
N ASP A 172 -21.52 -27.14 9.86
CA ASP A 172 -20.93 -28.47 9.73
C ASP A 172 -20.27 -28.62 8.35
N LEU A 173 -18.95 -28.48 8.31
CA LEU A 173 -18.15 -28.59 7.09
C LEU A 173 -17.36 -29.89 7.09
N PRO A 174 -16.96 -30.46 5.95
CA PRO A 174 -16.05 -31.62 5.91
C PRO A 174 -14.75 -31.42 6.69
N ILE A 175 -14.36 -30.16 6.91
CA ILE A 175 -13.13 -29.75 7.60
C ILE A 175 -13.31 -29.54 9.11
N GLY A 176 -14.52 -29.59 9.64
CA GLY A 176 -14.83 -29.45 11.07
C GLY A 176 -16.22 -28.84 11.29
N GLN A 177 -16.69 -28.91 12.54
CA GLN A 177 -17.93 -28.28 12.97
C GLN A 177 -17.63 -27.05 13.82
N TYR A 178 -18.02 -25.87 13.32
CA TYR A 178 -17.65 -24.60 13.94
C TYR A 178 -18.87 -23.79 14.35
N LYS A 179 -18.74 -23.05 15.46
CA LYS A 179 -19.72 -22.03 15.86
C LYS A 179 -19.34 -20.73 15.15
N VAL A 180 -20.22 -20.24 14.30
CA VAL A 180 -19.98 -19.09 13.42
C VAL A 180 -20.91 -17.96 13.81
N LYS A 181 -20.35 -16.78 14.07
CA LYS A 181 -21.13 -15.55 14.25
C LYS A 181 -21.49 -14.96 12.90
N HIS A 182 -22.76 -14.64 12.66
CA HIS A 182 -23.16 -13.85 11.49
C HIS A 182 -22.78 -12.38 11.73
N ASP A 183 -21.88 -11.83 10.93
CA ASP A 183 -21.34 -10.47 11.13
C ASP A 183 -21.90 -9.44 10.13
N ASN A 184 -22.14 -9.88 8.90
CA ASN A 184 -22.62 -8.98 7.85
C ASN A 184 -23.29 -9.77 6.70
N SER A 185 -24.16 -9.09 5.97
CA SER A 185 -24.72 -9.59 4.72
C SER A 185 -24.83 -8.45 3.71
N VAL A 186 -24.50 -8.73 2.46
CA VAL A 186 -24.62 -7.81 1.33
C VAL A 186 -25.57 -8.42 0.31
N GLN A 187 -26.58 -7.66 -0.10
CA GLN A 187 -27.51 -8.03 -1.16
C GLN A 187 -27.20 -7.18 -2.40
N HIS A 188 -27.30 -7.79 -3.58
CA HIS A 188 -26.99 -7.15 -4.85
C HIS A 188 -28.23 -7.07 -5.75
N ASP A 189 -28.20 -6.16 -6.71
CA ASP A 189 -29.33 -5.92 -7.62
C ASP A 189 -29.58 -7.08 -8.60
N ASP A 190 -28.57 -7.93 -8.84
CA ASP A 190 -28.69 -9.15 -9.65
C ASP A 190 -29.22 -10.36 -8.85
N ASN A 191 -29.71 -10.12 -7.62
CA ASN A 191 -30.16 -11.12 -6.64
C ASN A 191 -29.06 -12.06 -6.13
N SER A 192 -27.79 -11.82 -6.48
CA SER A 192 -26.71 -12.45 -5.74
C SER A 192 -26.61 -11.85 -4.34
N SER A 193 -25.99 -12.59 -3.43
CA SER A 193 -25.74 -12.09 -2.07
C SER A 193 -24.45 -12.65 -1.51
N THR A 194 -23.83 -11.89 -0.61
CA THR A 194 -22.64 -12.31 0.15
C THR A 194 -22.97 -12.33 1.63
N TRP A 195 -22.85 -13.51 2.23
CA TRP A 195 -22.96 -13.76 3.66
C TRP A 195 -21.57 -13.77 4.30
N VAL A 196 -21.42 -13.08 5.43
CA VAL A 196 -20.14 -12.89 6.10
C VAL A 196 -20.27 -13.26 7.57
N GLY A 197 -19.39 -14.15 8.02
CA GLY A 197 -19.26 -14.52 9.42
C GLY A 197 -17.82 -14.66 9.87
N TYR A 198 -17.65 -15.12 11.09
CA TYR A 198 -16.36 -15.51 11.65
C TYR A 198 -16.51 -16.62 12.68
N LEU A 199 -15.45 -17.37 12.93
CA LEU A 199 -15.41 -18.43 13.93
C LEU A 199 -15.43 -17.82 15.34
N ASP A 200 -16.55 -17.95 16.06
CA ASP A 200 -16.81 -17.23 17.33
C ASP A 200 -15.83 -17.66 18.45
N GLU A 201 -15.56 -18.95 18.52
CA GLU A 201 -14.68 -19.55 19.53
C GLU A 201 -13.19 -19.37 19.18
N GLU A 202 -12.84 -19.40 17.90
CA GLU A 202 -11.46 -19.31 17.40
C GLU A 202 -10.99 -17.85 17.19
N GLY A 203 -11.90 -16.90 17.01
CA GLY A 203 -11.62 -15.47 16.92
C GLY A 203 -11.98 -14.85 15.57
N LYS A 204 -12.26 -13.54 15.59
CA LYS A 204 -12.77 -12.76 14.43
C LYS A 204 -11.85 -12.77 13.20
N GLY A 205 -10.57 -13.04 13.38
CA GLY A 205 -9.56 -13.19 12.32
C GLY A 205 -9.80 -14.39 11.42
N TYR A 206 -10.53 -15.40 11.90
CA TYR A 206 -10.93 -16.57 11.12
C TYR A 206 -12.30 -16.33 10.48
N ARG A 207 -12.27 -15.74 9.28
CA ARG A 207 -13.45 -15.30 8.55
C ARG A 207 -14.09 -16.40 7.72
N ILE A 208 -15.40 -16.27 7.51
CA ILE A 208 -16.16 -17.05 6.53
C ILE A 208 -16.87 -16.07 5.60
N TYR A 209 -16.65 -16.24 4.30
CA TYR A 209 -17.31 -15.50 3.24
C TYR A 209 -17.99 -16.49 2.30
N LEU A 210 -19.30 -16.35 2.10
CA LEU A 210 -20.08 -17.21 1.22
C LEU A 210 -20.96 -16.34 0.34
N SER A 211 -20.74 -16.37 -0.97
CA SER A 211 -21.57 -15.67 -1.95
C SER A 211 -22.34 -16.65 -2.81
N GLN A 212 -23.64 -16.44 -2.92
CA GLN A 212 -24.55 -17.21 -3.77
C GLN A 212 -24.99 -16.32 -4.94
N GLY A 213 -24.88 -16.85 -6.16
CA GLY A 213 -25.31 -16.17 -7.38
C GLY A 213 -25.64 -17.17 -8.49
N GLU A 214 -25.78 -16.68 -9.72
CA GLU A 214 -26.19 -17.48 -10.89
C GLU A 214 -25.26 -18.67 -11.16
N THR A 215 -23.96 -18.54 -10.86
CA THR A 215 -22.98 -19.63 -11.09
C THR A 215 -22.84 -20.61 -9.92
N GLY A 216 -23.68 -20.46 -8.89
CA GLY A 216 -23.64 -21.25 -7.66
C GLY A 216 -22.96 -20.51 -6.51
N VAL A 217 -22.46 -21.27 -5.54
CA VAL A 217 -21.80 -20.73 -4.35
C VAL A 217 -20.30 -20.62 -4.57
N ILE A 218 -19.73 -19.45 -4.26
CA ILE A 218 -18.30 -19.19 -4.14
C ILE A 218 -17.98 -18.66 -2.75
N GLY A 219 -16.81 -18.95 -2.21
CA GLY A 219 -16.48 -18.50 -0.86
C GLY A 219 -15.09 -18.85 -0.37
N ASN A 220 -14.78 -18.38 0.82
CA ASN A 220 -13.56 -18.65 1.54
C ASN A 220 -13.86 -18.90 3.02
N VAL A 221 -13.21 -19.92 3.58
CA VAL A 221 -13.23 -20.23 5.01
C VAL A 221 -11.78 -20.17 5.49
N TYR A 222 -11.52 -19.34 6.48
CA TYR A 222 -10.22 -19.25 7.14
C TYR A 222 -10.34 -19.92 8.51
N THR A 223 -9.47 -20.87 8.80
CA THR A 223 -9.42 -21.59 10.09
C THR A 223 -7.99 -21.53 10.63
N PRO A 224 -7.76 -21.99 11.88
CA PRO A 224 -6.40 -22.11 12.42
C PRO A 224 -5.46 -23.00 11.61
N ASP A 225 -5.97 -23.92 10.77
CA ASP A 225 -5.12 -24.80 9.96
C ASP A 225 -5.06 -24.49 8.48
N GLY A 226 -5.55 -23.32 8.08
CA GLY A 226 -5.31 -22.79 6.74
C GLY A 226 -6.53 -22.14 6.12
N ALA A 227 -6.38 -21.85 4.82
CA ALA A 227 -7.43 -21.28 4.00
C ALA A 227 -8.08 -22.35 3.13
N TYR A 228 -9.41 -22.31 3.07
CA TYR A 228 -10.22 -23.19 2.25
C TYR A 228 -11.03 -22.36 1.26
N ASN A 229 -11.10 -22.83 0.02
CA ASN A 229 -12.02 -22.30 -0.97
C ASN A 229 -13.31 -23.09 -0.94
N ILE A 230 -14.41 -22.39 -1.19
CA ILE A 230 -15.69 -22.97 -1.55
C ILE A 230 -15.99 -22.57 -2.98
N GLU A 231 -16.32 -23.54 -3.82
CA GLU A 231 -16.76 -23.27 -5.18
C GLU A 231 -17.75 -24.32 -5.67
N THR A 232 -18.66 -23.88 -6.55
CA THR A 232 -19.60 -24.75 -7.24
C THR A 232 -19.10 -24.97 -8.67
N VAL A 233 -18.86 -26.24 -9.01
CA VAL A 233 -18.42 -26.64 -10.35
C VAL A 233 -19.31 -27.79 -10.81
N ASP A 234 -19.83 -27.69 -12.03
CA ASP A 234 -20.75 -28.68 -12.61
C ASP A 234 -21.97 -29.00 -11.71
N GLY A 235 -22.47 -28.00 -10.98
CA GLY A 235 -23.60 -28.12 -10.04
C GLY A 235 -23.26 -28.76 -8.69
N GLN A 236 -21.99 -29.10 -8.46
CA GLN A 236 -21.52 -29.66 -7.19
C GLN A 236 -20.68 -28.63 -6.42
N THR A 237 -21.07 -28.34 -5.17
CA THR A 237 -20.30 -27.49 -4.27
C THR A 237 -19.25 -28.30 -3.52
N VAL A 238 -18.01 -27.80 -3.52
CA VAL A 238 -16.87 -28.43 -2.85
C VAL A 238 -16.15 -27.45 -1.95
N VAL A 239 -15.51 -27.98 -0.91
CA VAL A 239 -14.46 -27.33 -0.12
C VAL A 239 -13.12 -27.82 -0.66
N VAL A 240 -12.22 -26.89 -0.96
CA VAL A 240 -10.86 -27.15 -1.40
C VAL A 240 -9.90 -26.65 -0.33
N ASP A 241 -9.13 -27.56 0.26
CA ASP A 241 -8.00 -27.27 1.15
C ASP A 241 -6.81 -26.83 0.29
N ILE A 242 -6.52 -25.53 0.29
CA ILE A 242 -5.50 -24.95 -0.60
C ILE A 242 -4.12 -25.47 -0.23
N ASP A 243 -3.80 -25.54 1.06
CA ASP A 243 -2.48 -25.94 1.54
C ASP A 243 -2.20 -27.43 1.30
N LYS A 244 -3.23 -28.29 1.32
CA LYS A 244 -3.08 -29.73 1.09
C LYS A 244 -3.37 -30.18 -0.34
N SER A 245 -3.89 -29.31 -1.20
CA SER A 245 -4.22 -29.62 -2.60
C SER A 245 -3.02 -29.94 -3.49
N GLY A 246 -1.81 -29.53 -3.08
CA GLY A 246 -0.61 -29.56 -3.92
C GLY A 246 -0.44 -28.29 -4.75
N LEU A 247 -1.24 -27.25 -4.47
CA LEU A 247 -1.10 -25.95 -5.09
C LEU A 247 0.09 -25.18 -4.52
N THR A 248 0.57 -24.23 -5.31
CA THR A 248 1.63 -23.28 -4.96
C THR A 248 1.12 -21.88 -5.28
N THR A 249 1.27 -20.93 -4.36
CA THR A 249 0.92 -19.53 -4.65
C THR A 249 1.75 -19.01 -5.82
N ALA A 250 1.15 -18.27 -6.75
CA ALA A 250 1.93 -17.63 -7.81
C ALA A 250 2.96 -16.64 -7.24
N GLY A 251 4.00 -16.37 -8.04
CA GLY A 251 5.20 -15.69 -7.57
C GLY A 251 4.95 -14.33 -6.90
N TYR A 252 5.84 -13.98 -5.98
CA TYR A 252 5.92 -12.63 -5.42
C TYR A 252 6.42 -11.66 -6.48
N GLU A 253 5.80 -10.49 -6.55
CA GLU A 253 6.23 -9.38 -7.40
C GLU A 253 6.82 -8.24 -6.57
N ASN A 254 7.60 -7.37 -7.20
CA ASN A 254 8.08 -6.15 -6.56
C ASN A 254 6.96 -5.09 -6.55
N ASP A 255 7.03 -4.11 -5.66
CA ASP A 255 6.19 -2.92 -5.72
C ASP A 255 6.45 -2.17 -7.04
N GLU A 256 5.39 -2.03 -7.85
CA GLU A 256 5.48 -1.41 -9.17
C GLU A 256 5.20 0.10 -9.11
N VAL A 257 6.18 0.88 -9.59
CA VAL A 257 6.03 2.33 -9.77
C VAL A 257 5.92 2.61 -11.25
N HIS A 258 4.97 3.46 -11.62
CA HIS A 258 4.83 3.89 -13.00
C HIS A 258 6.16 4.49 -13.54
N PRO A 259 6.69 4.01 -14.68
CA PRO A 259 7.92 4.56 -15.27
C PRO A 259 7.73 6.04 -15.66
N SER A 260 8.71 6.87 -15.35
CA SER A 260 8.65 8.35 -15.28
C SER A 260 7.90 9.13 -16.40
N GLU A 261 7.43 10.33 -16.01
CA GLU A 261 6.54 11.36 -16.59
C GLU A 261 6.43 11.62 -18.12
N ASN A 262 7.09 10.88 -19.01
CA ASN A 262 7.11 11.17 -20.46
C ASN A 262 6.24 10.25 -21.34
N GLY A 263 5.31 9.47 -20.77
CA GLY A 263 4.68 8.36 -21.51
C GLY A 263 3.15 8.29 -21.61
N LEU A 264 2.37 9.06 -20.84
CA LEU A 264 0.90 8.93 -20.86
C LEU A 264 0.21 10.23 -21.21
N THR A 265 -0.01 10.45 -22.51
CA THR A 265 -0.94 11.49 -23.00
C THR A 265 -2.39 10.98 -23.14
N SER A 266 -2.73 9.76 -22.70
CA SER A 266 -4.05 9.19 -23.01
C SER A 266 -4.73 8.43 -21.87
N MET A 267 -4.90 9.04 -20.69
CA MET A 267 -5.99 8.72 -19.73
C MET A 267 -6.29 9.86 -18.72
N ASN A 268 -5.43 10.89 -18.66
CA ASN A 268 -5.61 12.08 -17.82
C ASN A 268 -6.47 13.21 -18.46
N ALA A 269 -7.22 12.92 -19.52
CA ALA A 269 -8.10 13.92 -20.12
C ALA A 269 -9.29 14.23 -19.19
N ALA A 270 -9.15 15.38 -18.51
CA ALA A 270 -10.05 16.08 -17.61
C ALA A 270 -10.32 15.41 -16.24
N ALA A 271 -9.28 15.30 -15.40
CA ALA A 271 -9.46 15.54 -13.97
C ALA A 271 -9.44 17.05 -13.74
N ALA A 272 -10.35 17.58 -12.92
CA ALA A 272 -10.23 18.94 -12.41
C ALA A 272 -8.85 19.08 -11.78
N VAL A 273 -8.03 19.99 -12.30
CA VAL A 273 -6.71 20.28 -11.76
C VAL A 273 -6.91 20.64 -10.30
N ASP A 274 -6.26 19.92 -9.37
CA ASP A 274 -6.30 20.23 -7.93
C ASP A 274 -6.01 21.73 -7.77
N PRO A 275 -7.02 22.55 -7.42
CA PRO A 275 -6.85 23.99 -7.36
C PRO A 275 -5.79 24.35 -6.31
N LEU A 276 -5.65 23.54 -5.26
CA LEU A 276 -4.68 23.77 -4.21
C LEU A 276 -3.25 23.49 -4.68
N ALA A 277 -3.00 22.37 -5.36
CA ALA A 277 -1.69 22.08 -5.96
C ALA A 277 -1.29 23.12 -6.99
N THR A 278 -2.24 23.59 -7.81
CA THR A 278 -2.01 24.65 -8.80
C THR A 278 -1.63 25.97 -8.14
N LEU A 279 -2.37 26.38 -7.10
CA LEU A 279 -2.09 27.59 -6.34
C LEU A 279 -0.77 27.49 -5.59
N LYS A 280 -0.42 26.31 -5.07
CA LYS A 280 0.88 26.08 -4.43
C LYS A 280 2.03 26.21 -5.43
N ALA A 281 1.92 25.57 -6.60
CA ALA A 281 2.93 25.67 -7.65
C ALA A 281 3.11 27.11 -8.14
N ALA A 282 2.00 27.87 -8.25
CA ALA A 282 2.03 29.28 -8.60
C ALA A 282 2.71 30.14 -7.52
N ALA A 283 2.43 29.88 -6.23
CA ALA A 283 3.08 30.56 -5.11
C ALA A 283 4.58 30.26 -5.04
N ASP A 284 4.99 28.99 -5.16
CA ASP A 284 6.38 28.56 -5.17
C ASP A 284 7.15 29.19 -6.35
N THR A 285 6.55 29.20 -7.55
CA THR A 285 7.13 29.83 -8.75
C THR A 285 7.31 31.34 -8.57
N ALA A 286 6.29 32.02 -8.03
CA ALA A 286 6.36 33.47 -7.78
C ALA A 286 7.43 33.80 -6.72
N ARG A 287 7.58 32.97 -5.69
CA ARG A 287 8.61 33.14 -4.65
C ARG A 287 10.01 32.87 -5.19
N ALA A 288 10.19 31.87 -6.04
CA ALA A 288 11.45 31.64 -6.74
C ALA A 288 11.88 32.83 -7.60
N ALA A 289 10.93 33.47 -8.29
CA ALA A 289 11.20 34.70 -9.06
C ALA A 289 11.65 35.87 -8.17
N VAL A 290 11.07 36.03 -6.98
CA VAL A 290 11.52 37.03 -5.99
C VAL A 290 12.96 36.74 -5.56
N THR A 291 13.28 35.49 -5.21
CA THR A 291 14.66 35.11 -4.81
C THR A 291 15.68 35.44 -5.91
N ALA A 292 15.37 35.11 -7.17
CA ALA A 292 16.24 35.42 -8.30
C ALA A 292 16.43 36.94 -8.50
N LEU A 293 15.35 37.73 -8.40
CA LEU A 293 15.41 39.18 -8.53
C LEU A 293 16.13 39.85 -7.37
N THR A 294 16.01 39.34 -6.15
CA THR A 294 16.76 39.81 -4.97
C THR A 294 18.26 39.63 -5.19
N ALA A 295 18.69 38.46 -5.68
CA ALA A 295 20.09 38.21 -6.00
C ALA A 295 20.63 39.20 -7.06
N GLN A 296 19.88 39.42 -8.14
CA GLN A 296 20.24 40.42 -9.17
C GLN A 296 20.27 41.85 -8.63
N THR A 297 19.33 42.20 -7.74
CA THR A 297 19.26 43.53 -7.11
C THR A 297 20.48 43.79 -6.23
N ASN A 298 20.90 42.78 -5.45
CA ASN A 298 22.07 42.87 -4.59
C ASN A 298 23.37 43.03 -5.40
N ASP A 299 23.52 42.32 -6.52
CA ASP A 299 24.66 42.50 -7.43
C ASP A 299 24.72 43.92 -8.03
N LEU A 300 23.58 44.45 -8.49
CA LEU A 300 23.50 45.83 -9.00
C LEU A 300 23.76 46.87 -7.91
N TYR A 301 23.31 46.63 -6.68
CA TYR A 301 23.60 47.50 -5.55
C TYR A 301 25.11 47.54 -5.26
N ALA A 302 25.79 46.39 -5.26
CA ALA A 302 27.24 46.31 -5.10
C ALA A 302 27.99 47.06 -6.21
N LYS A 303 27.52 46.99 -7.47
CA LYS A 303 28.08 47.75 -8.59
C LYS A 303 27.87 49.26 -8.43
N TYR A 304 26.69 49.67 -7.98
CA TYR A 304 26.38 51.08 -7.71
C TYR A 304 27.26 51.66 -6.59
N THR A 305 27.39 50.95 -5.46
CA THR A 305 28.26 51.38 -4.36
C THR A 305 29.73 51.43 -4.77
N GLN A 306 30.20 50.46 -5.58
CA GLN A 306 31.55 50.50 -6.14
C GLN A 306 31.76 51.72 -7.06
N ALA A 307 30.76 52.10 -7.88
CA ALA A 307 30.83 53.27 -8.74
C ALA A 307 30.93 54.57 -7.93
N ILE A 308 30.16 54.70 -6.84
CA ILE A 308 30.27 55.83 -5.89
C ILE A 308 31.69 55.93 -5.34
N THR A 309 32.25 54.82 -4.85
CA THR A 309 33.62 54.80 -4.31
C THR A 309 34.65 55.25 -5.36
N LYS A 310 34.52 54.80 -6.61
CA LYS A 310 35.38 55.24 -7.72
C LYS A 310 35.24 56.74 -8.01
N ALA A 311 34.01 57.27 -8.00
CA ALA A 311 33.77 58.70 -8.20
C ALA A 311 34.38 59.55 -7.08
N ASN A 312 34.25 59.12 -5.81
CA ASN A 312 34.85 59.80 -4.66
C ASN A 312 36.38 59.80 -4.73
N ASN A 313 36.99 58.67 -5.10
CA ASN A 313 38.44 58.58 -5.28
C ASN A 313 38.93 59.46 -6.44
N ALA A 314 38.19 59.50 -7.55
CA ALA A 314 38.52 60.35 -8.69
C ALA A 314 38.39 61.84 -8.34
N LEU A 315 37.38 62.22 -7.53
CA LEU A 315 37.22 63.58 -7.02
C LEU A 315 38.40 63.99 -6.13
N ALA A 316 38.79 63.13 -5.19
CA ALA A 316 39.95 63.37 -4.34
C ALA A 316 41.23 63.56 -5.17
N LEU A 317 41.44 62.73 -6.20
CA LEU A 317 42.55 62.88 -7.12
C LEU A 317 42.49 64.20 -7.89
N ALA A 318 41.33 64.59 -8.43
CA ALA A 318 41.15 65.85 -9.15
C ALA A 318 41.46 67.05 -8.24
N ASN A 319 41.01 67.03 -6.98
CA ASN A 319 41.32 68.06 -5.99
C ASN A 319 42.84 68.14 -5.72
N ASN A 320 43.52 67.00 -5.55
CA ASN A 320 44.96 66.95 -5.38
C ASN A 320 45.71 67.51 -6.61
N ARG A 321 45.28 67.16 -7.82
CA ARG A 321 45.88 67.70 -9.06
C ARG A 321 45.60 69.19 -9.24
N ASN A 322 44.46 69.68 -8.78
CA ASN A 322 44.11 71.11 -8.82
C ASN A 322 45.05 71.91 -7.90
N ALA A 323 45.30 71.40 -6.68
CA ALA A 323 46.28 71.99 -5.77
C ALA A 323 47.69 72.00 -6.38
N ALA A 324 48.13 70.91 -7.01
CA ALA A 324 49.42 70.83 -7.69
C ALA A 324 49.55 71.83 -8.86
N ALA A 325 48.51 71.98 -9.68
CA ALA A 325 48.46 72.95 -10.76
C ALA A 325 48.53 74.40 -10.24
N LYS A 326 47.83 74.72 -9.15
CA LYS A 326 47.90 76.02 -8.46
C LYS A 326 49.32 76.31 -7.95
N ASN A 327 49.97 75.32 -7.34
CA ASN A 327 51.36 75.45 -6.88
C ASN A 327 52.33 75.67 -8.04
N ALA A 328 52.22 74.88 -9.12
CA ALA A 328 53.04 75.06 -10.32
C ALA A 328 52.82 76.43 -10.98
N LYS A 329 51.59 76.95 -10.94
CA LYS A 329 51.25 78.29 -11.44
C LYS A 329 51.91 79.39 -10.62
N ASN A 330 51.91 79.26 -9.30
CA ASN A 330 52.62 80.17 -8.40
C ASN A 330 54.13 80.17 -8.67
N GLN A 331 54.74 78.99 -8.85
CA GLN A 331 56.17 78.87 -9.20
C GLN A 331 56.50 79.50 -10.56
N TYR A 332 55.65 79.30 -11.57
CA TYR A 332 55.79 79.96 -12.87
C TYR A 332 55.72 81.49 -12.75
N ASN A 333 54.73 82.02 -12.01
CA ASN A 333 54.58 83.47 -11.81
C ASN A 333 55.81 84.06 -11.08
N ALA A 334 56.35 83.35 -10.08
CA ALA A 334 57.55 83.76 -9.36
C ALA A 334 58.80 83.75 -10.27
N ALA A 335 58.98 82.69 -11.08
CA ALA A 335 60.06 82.62 -12.06
C ALA A 335 59.94 83.73 -13.14
N GLN A 336 58.71 84.05 -13.56
CA GLN A 336 58.44 85.12 -14.52
C GLN A 336 58.83 86.48 -13.93
N ALA A 337 58.42 86.76 -12.69
CA ALA A 337 58.78 88.00 -11.99
C ALA A 337 60.30 88.14 -11.81
N ALA A 338 61.02 87.04 -11.56
CA ALA A 338 62.48 87.04 -11.47
C ALA A 338 63.16 87.35 -12.81
N VAL A 339 62.66 86.81 -13.93
CA VAL A 339 63.17 87.13 -15.27
C VAL A 339 62.90 88.59 -15.64
N THR A 340 61.72 89.14 -15.30
CA THR A 340 61.40 90.57 -15.54
C THR A 340 62.41 91.52 -14.89
N LYS A 341 62.91 91.17 -13.70
CA LYS A 341 63.94 91.95 -12.99
C LYS A 341 65.34 91.85 -13.63
N SER A 342 65.64 90.72 -14.30
CA SER A 342 66.96 90.42 -14.85
C SER A 342 66.87 89.65 -16.19
N PRO A 343 66.46 90.32 -17.28
CA PRO A 343 66.02 89.65 -18.52
C PRO A 343 67.13 88.92 -19.29
N LYS A 344 68.41 89.29 -19.11
CA LYS A 344 69.56 88.65 -19.80
C LYS A 344 70.19 87.48 -19.03
N ASN A 345 69.67 87.12 -17.85
CA ASN A 345 70.24 86.04 -17.04
C ASN A 345 69.80 84.66 -17.57
N ALA A 346 70.74 83.88 -18.12
CA ALA A 346 70.48 82.59 -18.74
C ALA A 346 69.87 81.54 -17.77
N THR A 347 70.32 81.52 -16.52
CA THR A 347 69.81 80.58 -15.49
C THR A 347 68.35 80.88 -15.13
N LEU A 348 68.00 82.16 -14.98
CA LEU A 348 66.61 82.57 -14.71
C LEU A 348 65.68 82.27 -15.90
N GLN A 349 66.16 82.45 -17.13
CA GLN A 349 65.40 82.05 -18.33
C GLN A 349 65.18 80.52 -18.41
N ALA A 350 66.20 79.72 -18.09
CA ALA A 350 66.08 78.26 -18.02
C ALA A 350 65.07 77.81 -16.94
N ASN A 351 65.11 78.44 -15.77
CA ASN A 351 64.16 78.20 -14.67
C ASN A 351 62.72 78.56 -15.06
N LEU A 352 62.51 79.67 -15.78
CA LEU A 352 61.19 80.05 -16.30
C LEU A 352 60.66 79.00 -17.30
N LYS A 353 61.52 78.50 -18.20
CA LYS A 353 61.16 77.44 -19.16
C LYS A 353 60.77 76.14 -18.45
N ALA A 354 61.55 75.72 -17.45
CA ALA A 354 61.26 74.53 -16.64
C ALA A 354 59.94 74.68 -15.84
N ALA A 355 59.72 75.84 -15.21
CA ALA A 355 58.47 76.13 -14.49
C ALA A 355 57.25 76.16 -15.43
N LYS A 356 57.41 76.66 -16.66
CA LYS A 356 56.36 76.63 -17.69
C LYS A 356 56.03 75.20 -18.12
N GLN A 357 57.04 74.35 -18.32
CA GLN A 357 56.84 72.93 -18.63
C GLN A 357 56.15 72.20 -17.48
N ALA A 358 56.57 72.42 -16.23
CA ALA A 358 55.95 71.84 -15.04
C ALA A 358 54.48 72.26 -14.89
N LEU A 359 54.15 73.54 -15.12
CA LEU A 359 52.78 74.03 -15.15
C LEU A 359 51.94 73.37 -16.25
N ASN A 360 52.47 73.25 -17.47
CA ASN A 360 51.78 72.59 -18.57
C ASN A 360 51.48 71.11 -18.23
N SER A 361 52.46 70.38 -17.70
CA SER A 361 52.30 68.99 -17.25
C SER A 361 51.27 68.85 -16.12
N ALA A 362 51.27 69.77 -15.15
CA ALA A 362 50.31 69.78 -14.05
C ALA A 362 48.88 70.06 -14.54
N ASN A 363 48.71 70.98 -15.50
CA ASN A 363 47.41 71.26 -16.12
C ASN A 363 46.88 70.08 -16.94
N ILE A 364 47.75 69.38 -17.68
CA ILE A 364 47.38 68.14 -18.40
C ILE A 364 46.92 67.08 -17.40
N ALA A 365 47.68 66.87 -16.31
CA ALA A 365 47.32 65.91 -15.28
C ALA A 365 45.98 66.26 -14.59
N LEU A 366 45.70 67.55 -14.37
CA LEU A 366 44.42 68.03 -13.84
C LEU A 366 43.28 67.75 -14.82
N ASN A 367 43.43 68.11 -16.10
CA ASN A 367 42.40 67.87 -17.11
C ASN A 367 42.08 66.38 -17.25
N ASN A 368 43.10 65.51 -17.22
CA ASN A 368 42.91 64.07 -17.24
C ASN A 368 42.18 63.56 -15.98
N ALA A 369 42.50 64.10 -14.80
CA ALA A 369 41.82 63.74 -13.55
C ALA A 369 40.34 64.21 -13.53
N ILE A 370 40.05 65.40 -14.05
CA ILE A 370 38.68 65.92 -14.20
C ILE A 370 37.88 65.06 -15.19
N ALA A 371 38.49 64.69 -16.33
CA ALA A 371 37.85 63.80 -17.30
C ALA A 371 37.51 62.42 -16.68
N ALA A 372 38.44 61.85 -15.91
CA ALA A 372 38.23 60.60 -15.19
C ALA A 372 37.11 60.72 -14.13
N TYR A 373 37.05 61.84 -13.40
CA TYR A 373 35.98 62.12 -12.44
C TYR A 373 34.61 62.22 -13.14
N ASN A 374 34.50 62.98 -14.22
CA ASN A 374 33.26 63.14 -14.97
C ASN A 374 32.76 61.80 -15.52
N LEU A 375 33.67 60.95 -16.02
CA LEU A 375 33.34 59.59 -16.46
C LEU A 375 32.86 58.72 -15.29
N ALA A 376 33.52 58.78 -14.13
CA ALA A 376 33.12 58.04 -12.94
C ALA A 376 31.73 58.46 -12.45
N VAL A 377 31.42 59.76 -12.44
CA VAL A 377 30.08 60.28 -12.10
C VAL A 377 29.02 59.77 -13.08
N LYS A 378 29.29 59.79 -14.39
CA LYS A 378 28.38 59.24 -15.41
C LYS A 378 28.10 57.75 -15.18
N ASN A 379 29.13 56.99 -14.82
CA ASN A 379 28.99 55.56 -14.50
C ASN A 379 28.15 55.34 -13.24
N THR A 380 28.28 56.20 -12.21
CA THR A 380 27.45 56.15 -11.01
C THR A 380 25.97 56.38 -11.33
N VAL A 381 25.64 57.39 -12.15
CA VAL A 381 24.26 57.65 -12.58
C VAL A 381 23.69 56.46 -13.35
N THR A 382 24.48 55.85 -14.23
CA THR A 382 24.07 54.67 -15.01
C THR A 382 23.81 53.46 -14.10
N ALA A 383 24.72 53.20 -13.15
CA ALA A 383 24.57 52.11 -12.18
C ALA A 383 23.37 52.34 -11.24
N GLN A 384 23.14 53.58 -10.82
CA GLN A 384 21.98 53.96 -10.00
C GLN A 384 20.67 53.70 -10.75
N ALA A 385 20.58 54.08 -12.02
CA ALA A 385 19.40 53.85 -12.85
C ALA A 385 19.13 52.34 -13.05
N ALA A 386 20.17 51.54 -13.30
CA ALA A 386 20.05 50.09 -13.42
C ALA A 386 19.57 49.44 -12.11
N TYR A 387 20.15 49.84 -10.98
CA TYR A 387 19.72 49.39 -9.65
C TYR A 387 18.26 49.78 -9.36
N ALA A 388 17.89 51.05 -9.58
CA ALA A 388 16.53 51.54 -9.34
C ALA A 388 15.48 50.81 -10.19
N LYS A 389 15.79 50.52 -11.47
CA LYS A 389 14.92 49.71 -12.34
C LYS A 389 14.70 48.32 -11.77
N LYS A 390 15.76 47.64 -11.35
CA LYS A 390 15.68 46.28 -10.80
C LYS A 390 14.91 46.23 -9.46
N VAL A 391 15.08 47.25 -8.62
CA VAL A 391 14.28 47.42 -7.39
C VAL A 391 12.77 47.53 -7.71
N SER A 392 12.39 48.22 -8.78
CA SER A 392 10.99 48.30 -9.22
C SER A 392 10.44 46.94 -9.69
N GLU A 393 11.25 46.17 -10.41
CA GLU A 393 10.91 44.80 -10.84
C GLU A 393 10.74 43.86 -9.64
N LEU A 394 11.65 43.94 -8.65
CA LEU A 394 11.57 43.19 -7.40
C LEU A 394 10.28 43.50 -6.63
N LYS A 395 9.94 44.78 -6.44
CA LYS A 395 8.67 45.18 -5.78
C LYS A 395 7.45 44.60 -6.49
N THR A 396 7.46 44.56 -7.81
CA THR A 396 6.37 43.98 -8.61
C THR A 396 6.28 42.46 -8.40
N ALA A 397 7.42 41.77 -8.38
CA ALA A 397 7.48 40.33 -8.12
C ALA A 397 7.04 39.99 -6.68
N GLU A 398 7.42 40.79 -5.69
CA GLU A 398 6.97 40.62 -4.30
C GLU A 398 5.45 40.77 -4.16
N ALA A 399 4.85 41.75 -4.84
CA ALA A 399 3.40 41.91 -4.86
C ALA A 399 2.68 40.69 -5.48
N LYS A 400 3.24 40.14 -6.58
CA LYS A 400 2.73 38.91 -7.21
C LYS A 400 2.87 37.69 -6.30
N ALA A 401 4.02 37.51 -5.67
CA ALA A 401 4.26 36.42 -4.72
C ALA A 401 3.29 36.49 -3.54
N LYS A 402 3.12 37.67 -2.94
CA LYS A 402 2.16 37.88 -1.85
C LYS A 402 0.72 37.55 -2.26
N THR A 403 0.33 37.92 -3.47
CA THR A 403 -1.01 37.61 -4.00
C THR A 403 -1.20 36.10 -4.17
N ALA A 404 -0.23 35.41 -4.78
CA ALA A 404 -0.28 33.96 -4.99
C ALA A 404 -0.27 33.19 -3.66
N GLU A 405 0.55 33.59 -2.69
CA GLU A 405 0.60 33.00 -1.35
C GLU A 405 -0.70 33.22 -0.56
N THR A 406 -1.31 34.40 -0.70
CA THR A 406 -2.60 34.70 -0.05
C THR A 406 -3.71 33.83 -0.65
N ALA A 407 -3.72 33.64 -1.98
CA ALA A 407 -4.67 32.76 -2.65
C ALA A 407 -4.49 31.30 -2.20
N TYR A 408 -3.24 30.81 -2.15
CA TYR A 408 -2.92 29.48 -1.62
C TYR A 408 -3.35 29.32 -0.15
N ALA A 409 -3.03 30.29 0.73
CA ALA A 409 -3.38 30.23 2.14
C ALA A 409 -4.90 30.27 2.37
N THR A 410 -5.64 31.01 1.54
CA THR A 410 -7.11 31.07 1.60
C THR A 410 -7.72 29.72 1.26
N GLU A 411 -7.30 29.09 0.16
CA GLU A 411 -7.78 27.76 -0.23
C GLU A 411 -7.31 26.66 0.74
N LEU A 412 -6.09 26.75 1.27
CA LEU A 412 -5.59 25.85 2.30
C LEU A 412 -6.44 25.94 3.58
N THR A 413 -6.91 27.14 3.94
CA THR A 413 -7.79 27.35 5.10
C THR A 413 -9.18 26.78 4.83
N LYS A 414 -9.76 26.99 3.64
CA LYS A 414 -11.02 26.36 3.24
C LYS A 414 -10.93 24.83 3.26
N ALA A 415 -9.85 24.26 2.73
CA ALA A 415 -9.59 22.82 2.76
C ALA A 415 -9.50 22.29 4.20
N LYS A 416 -8.81 23.01 5.09
CA LYS A 416 -8.73 22.66 6.53
C LYS A 416 -10.08 22.80 7.23
N THR A 417 -10.89 23.81 6.92
CA THR A 417 -12.23 23.98 7.49
C THR A 417 -13.21 22.92 6.99
N ALA A 418 -13.12 22.50 5.71
CA ALA A 418 -13.90 21.39 5.17
C ALA A 418 -13.55 20.04 5.84
N VAL A 419 -12.29 19.85 6.26
CA VAL A 419 -11.85 18.71 7.08
C VAL A 419 -12.35 18.84 8.53
N ALA A 420 -12.38 20.04 9.10
CA ALA A 420 -12.85 20.28 10.47
C ALA A 420 -14.39 20.19 10.62
N THR A 421 -15.17 20.40 9.56
CA THR A 421 -16.62 20.15 9.52
C THR A 421 -16.99 18.71 9.17
N ASN A 422 -16.02 17.88 8.77
CA ASN A 422 -16.18 16.46 8.50
C ASN A 422 -15.52 15.60 9.58
N SER A 423 -15.82 15.88 10.85
CA SER A 423 -15.97 14.81 11.85
C SER A 423 -17.24 13.99 11.61
N SER A 424 -17.53 13.67 10.34
CA SER A 424 -18.45 12.59 10.04
C SER A 424 -17.66 11.31 10.10
N THR A 425 -18.12 10.39 10.92
CA THR A 425 -17.90 8.94 10.84
C THR A 425 -18.39 8.32 9.51
N ALA A 426 -18.57 9.11 8.45
CA ALA A 426 -19.06 8.65 7.17
C ALA A 426 -17.91 8.05 6.36
N SER A 427 -18.06 6.77 6.03
CA SER A 427 -17.17 6.07 5.11
C SER A 427 -17.10 6.81 3.77
N THR A 428 -15.88 7.07 3.28
CA THR A 428 -15.66 7.67 1.96
C THR A 428 -15.76 6.59 0.90
N THR A 429 -16.49 6.87 -0.19
CA THR A 429 -16.66 5.90 -1.28
C THR A 429 -15.62 6.12 -2.37
N ILE A 430 -14.92 5.06 -2.78
CA ILE A 430 -14.09 5.03 -4.00
C ILE A 430 -14.84 4.23 -5.06
N ASP A 431 -15.01 4.83 -6.23
CA ASP A 431 -15.69 4.21 -7.36
C ASP A 431 -14.72 3.37 -8.19
N LEU A 432 -15.06 2.09 -8.40
CA LEU A 432 -14.23 1.11 -9.10
C LEU A 432 -14.91 0.65 -10.39
N MET A 433 -14.17 0.69 -11.50
CA MET A 433 -14.52 -0.02 -12.72
C MET A 433 -13.63 -1.25 -12.88
N VAL A 434 -14.21 -2.39 -13.26
CA VAL A 434 -13.46 -3.63 -13.49
C VAL A 434 -13.67 -4.12 -14.92
N LEU A 435 -12.57 -4.26 -15.66
CA LEU A 435 -12.57 -4.95 -16.95
C LEU A 435 -12.26 -6.41 -16.72
N TYR A 436 -12.83 -7.32 -17.51
CA TYR A 436 -12.58 -8.75 -17.37
C TYR A 436 -12.43 -9.48 -18.70
N THR A 437 -11.65 -10.55 -18.71
CA THR A 437 -11.53 -11.44 -19.87
C THR A 437 -12.43 -12.67 -19.72
N THR A 438 -12.71 -13.35 -20.82
CA THR A 438 -13.61 -14.53 -20.84
C THR A 438 -12.94 -15.78 -21.41
N THR A 439 -11.61 -15.77 -21.53
CA THR A 439 -10.86 -16.96 -21.96
C THR A 439 -10.82 -17.95 -20.79
N ASN A 440 -11.32 -19.17 -20.97
CA ASN A 440 -11.39 -20.22 -19.92
C ASN A 440 -12.15 -19.83 -18.62
N GLN A 441 -13.01 -18.82 -18.70
CA GLN A 441 -14.02 -18.46 -17.69
C GLN A 441 -15.26 -17.84 -18.36
N THR A 442 -16.43 -17.96 -17.75
CA THR A 442 -17.65 -17.32 -18.27
C THR A 442 -17.76 -15.88 -17.77
N ALA A 443 -18.48 -15.03 -18.52
CA ALA A 443 -18.78 -13.67 -18.08
C ALA A 443 -19.61 -13.65 -16.77
N ALA A 444 -20.57 -14.56 -16.63
CA ALA A 444 -21.37 -14.69 -15.40
C ALA A 444 -20.49 -14.99 -14.18
N TYR A 445 -19.56 -15.95 -14.30
CA TYR A 445 -18.63 -16.28 -13.22
C TYR A 445 -17.72 -15.10 -12.89
N ALA A 446 -17.13 -14.45 -13.90
CA ALA A 446 -16.24 -13.31 -13.69
C ALA A 446 -16.96 -12.18 -12.94
N LYS A 447 -18.18 -11.80 -13.35
CA LYS A 447 -18.96 -10.74 -12.69
C LYS A 447 -19.30 -11.10 -11.25
N GLN A 448 -19.79 -12.31 -10.99
CA GLN A 448 -20.07 -12.78 -9.64
C GLN A 448 -18.81 -12.79 -8.77
N ARG A 449 -17.68 -13.26 -9.30
CA ARG A 449 -16.40 -13.31 -8.59
C ARG A 449 -15.87 -11.91 -8.28
N ILE A 450 -15.98 -10.96 -9.21
CA ILE A 450 -15.60 -9.56 -8.98
C ILE A 450 -16.46 -8.94 -7.87
N GLN A 451 -17.78 -9.12 -7.90
CA GLN A 451 -18.66 -8.58 -6.87
C GLN A 451 -18.34 -9.18 -5.49
N TYR A 452 -18.13 -10.50 -5.42
CA TYR A 452 -17.68 -11.17 -4.20
C TYR A 452 -16.37 -10.60 -3.66
N LEU A 453 -15.37 -10.37 -4.52
CA LEU A 453 -14.07 -9.80 -4.10
C LEU A 453 -14.22 -8.37 -3.59
N VAL A 454 -15.11 -7.56 -4.19
CA VAL A 454 -15.44 -6.21 -3.68
C VAL A 454 -16.06 -6.28 -2.29
N ASP A 455 -16.94 -7.25 -2.02
CA ASP A 455 -17.55 -7.42 -0.70
C ASP A 455 -16.53 -7.87 0.36
N VAL A 456 -15.66 -8.81 -0.01
CA VAL A 456 -14.55 -9.27 0.83
C VAL A 456 -13.60 -8.12 1.14
N SER A 457 -13.25 -7.28 0.17
CA SER A 457 -12.45 -6.07 0.39
C SER A 457 -13.13 -5.09 1.34
N ASN A 458 -14.42 -4.82 1.14
CA ASN A 458 -15.20 -3.93 2.00
C ASN A 458 -15.29 -4.44 3.44
N GLN A 459 -15.43 -5.75 3.64
CA GLN A 459 -15.37 -6.32 4.97
C GLN A 459 -13.98 -6.18 5.59
N ALA A 460 -12.90 -6.41 4.83
CA ALA A 460 -11.54 -6.21 5.32
C ALA A 460 -11.26 -4.76 5.72
N TYR A 461 -11.78 -3.78 4.96
CA TYR A 461 -11.70 -2.36 5.34
C TYR A 461 -12.44 -2.08 6.66
N LYS A 462 -13.67 -2.58 6.79
CA LYS A 462 -14.47 -2.46 8.03
C LYS A 462 -13.75 -3.07 9.22
N ASP A 463 -13.19 -4.28 9.06
CA ASP A 463 -12.48 -4.98 10.12
C ASP A 463 -11.18 -4.33 10.54
N SER A 464 -10.53 -3.64 9.59
CA SER A 464 -9.30 -2.91 9.85
C SER A 464 -9.53 -1.51 10.44
N GLY A 465 -10.78 -1.04 10.55
CA GLY A 465 -11.07 0.34 10.96
C GLY A 465 -10.75 1.38 9.88
N ILE A 466 -10.85 0.98 8.61
CA ILE A 466 -10.66 1.86 7.45
C ILE A 466 -12.00 2.47 7.05
N ASN A 467 -12.05 3.80 6.91
CA ASN A 467 -13.21 4.59 6.51
C ASN A 467 -13.37 4.63 4.98
N LEU A 468 -13.39 3.45 4.36
CA LEU A 468 -13.50 3.25 2.92
C LEU A 468 -14.66 2.32 2.60
N LYS A 469 -15.43 2.68 1.58
CA LYS A 469 -16.32 1.78 0.84
C LYS A 469 -15.89 1.75 -0.62
N LEU A 470 -15.51 0.58 -1.10
CA LEU A 470 -15.31 0.34 -2.52
C LEU A 470 -16.67 0.08 -3.17
N ARG A 471 -17.01 0.83 -4.21
CA ARG A 471 -18.26 0.67 -4.96
C ARG A 471 -17.94 0.29 -6.40
N LEU A 472 -18.38 -0.88 -6.82
CA LEU A 472 -18.32 -1.28 -8.22
C LEU A 472 -19.32 -0.43 -9.01
N VAL A 473 -18.84 0.44 -9.90
CA VAL A 473 -19.70 1.31 -10.72
C VAL A 473 -19.94 0.75 -12.12
N HIS A 474 -19.00 -0.04 -12.65
CA HIS A 474 -19.13 -0.64 -13.97
C HIS A 474 -18.25 -1.88 -14.14
N THR A 475 -18.76 -2.87 -14.88
CA THR A 475 -17.95 -3.98 -15.41
C THR A 475 -17.99 -4.03 -16.93
N ARG A 476 -16.87 -4.40 -17.56
CA ARG A 476 -16.79 -4.56 -19.02
C ARG A 476 -15.95 -5.77 -19.44
N ALA A 477 -16.53 -6.63 -20.27
CA ALA A 477 -15.75 -7.65 -20.97
C ALA A 477 -14.77 -7.01 -21.95
N THR A 478 -13.54 -7.52 -22.01
CA THR A 478 -12.50 -7.11 -22.96
C THR A 478 -11.98 -8.32 -23.75
N SER A 479 -11.53 -8.07 -24.98
CA SER A 479 -10.89 -9.07 -25.84
C SER A 479 -9.37 -9.19 -25.59
N TYR A 480 -8.88 -8.71 -24.43
CA TYR A 480 -7.47 -8.84 -24.07
C TYR A 480 -7.08 -10.31 -23.97
N VAL A 481 -5.87 -10.64 -24.41
CA VAL A 481 -5.36 -12.02 -24.48
C VAL A 481 -4.56 -12.36 -23.22
N GLU A 482 -4.60 -13.63 -22.80
CA GLU A 482 -3.97 -14.10 -21.56
C GLU A 482 -2.62 -14.81 -21.81
N ASN A 483 -1.68 -14.11 -22.44
CA ASN A 483 -0.36 -14.67 -22.78
C ASN A 483 0.80 -13.73 -22.40
N ASN A 484 0.56 -12.81 -21.48
CA ASN A 484 1.49 -11.76 -21.10
C ASN A 484 1.48 -11.50 -19.59
N ALA A 485 2.57 -10.88 -19.10
CA ALA A 485 2.75 -10.54 -17.70
C ALA A 485 1.73 -9.48 -17.21
N ASN A 486 1.41 -9.53 -15.92
CA ASN A 486 0.51 -8.57 -15.27
C ASN A 486 1.00 -7.12 -15.44
N ALA A 487 2.31 -6.86 -15.31
CA ALA A 487 2.88 -5.54 -15.53
C ALA A 487 2.65 -5.00 -16.96
N GLN A 488 2.71 -5.87 -17.97
CA GLN A 488 2.40 -5.47 -19.36
C GLN A 488 0.90 -5.16 -19.52
N ALA A 489 0.02 -5.99 -18.95
CA ALA A 489 -1.42 -5.76 -18.97
C ALA A 489 -1.81 -4.46 -18.25
N LEU A 490 -1.20 -4.19 -17.10
CA LEU A 490 -1.35 -2.94 -16.35
C LEU A 490 -0.94 -1.73 -17.19
N SER A 491 0.22 -1.80 -17.85
CA SER A 491 0.70 -0.72 -18.72
C SER A 491 -0.20 -0.50 -19.94
N ASP A 492 -0.72 -1.57 -20.55
CA ASP A 492 -1.67 -1.47 -21.66
C ASP A 492 -3.01 -0.88 -21.20
N LEU A 493 -3.52 -1.31 -20.05
CA LEU A 493 -4.77 -0.82 -19.44
C LEU A 493 -4.65 0.67 -19.13
N ALA A 494 -3.61 1.09 -18.41
CA ALA A 494 -3.40 2.48 -18.02
C ALA A 494 -3.14 3.41 -19.23
N SER A 495 -2.74 2.85 -20.37
CA SER A 495 -2.48 3.60 -21.62
C SER A 495 -3.64 3.57 -22.62
N ASP A 496 -4.76 2.93 -22.29
CA ASP A 496 -5.92 2.73 -23.18
C ASP A 496 -5.55 2.01 -24.48
N ARG A 497 -4.57 1.08 -24.42
CA ARG A 497 -3.99 0.44 -25.61
C ARG A 497 -4.74 -0.83 -26.00
N GLY A 498 -4.81 -1.07 -27.32
CA GLY A 498 -5.30 -2.32 -27.88
C GLY A 498 -6.73 -2.66 -27.43
N ALA A 499 -6.91 -3.82 -26.81
CA ALA A 499 -8.22 -4.30 -26.34
C ALA A 499 -8.83 -3.45 -25.20
N PHE A 500 -8.07 -2.49 -24.65
CA PHE A 500 -8.55 -1.54 -23.67
C PHE A 500 -9.03 -0.22 -24.26
N ALA A 501 -8.88 0.03 -25.57
CA ALA A 501 -9.32 1.28 -26.18
C ALA A 501 -10.77 1.65 -25.79
N GLY A 502 -10.97 2.93 -25.44
CA GLY A 502 -12.23 3.47 -24.97
C GLY A 502 -12.51 3.29 -23.47
N THR A 503 -11.60 2.66 -22.72
CA THR A 503 -11.72 2.52 -21.26
C THR A 503 -11.67 3.88 -20.57
N ALA A 504 -10.88 4.82 -21.07
CA ALA A 504 -10.84 6.19 -20.56
C ALA A 504 -12.22 6.89 -20.64
N ALA A 505 -12.97 6.68 -21.72
CA ALA A 505 -14.30 7.25 -21.90
C ALA A 505 -15.30 6.65 -20.90
N LEU A 506 -15.27 5.33 -20.70
CA LEU A 506 -16.12 4.64 -19.72
C LEU A 506 -15.76 5.04 -18.28
N ARG A 507 -14.46 5.16 -17.96
CA ARG A 507 -13.99 5.64 -16.65
C ARG A 507 -14.58 7.01 -16.34
N ASN A 508 -14.60 7.93 -17.31
CA ASN A 508 -15.21 9.25 -17.15
C ASN A 508 -16.75 9.18 -17.09
N GLN A 509 -17.38 8.32 -17.90
CA GLN A 509 -18.83 8.16 -17.96
C GLN A 509 -19.41 7.65 -16.63
N TYR A 510 -18.76 6.67 -16.02
CA TYR A 510 -19.22 6.02 -14.78
C TYR A 510 -18.56 6.57 -13.52
N GLY A 511 -17.68 7.58 -13.65
CA GLY A 511 -17.05 8.25 -12.53
C GLY A 511 -16.05 7.38 -11.75
N ALA A 512 -15.39 6.43 -12.41
CA ALA A 512 -14.51 5.47 -11.72
C ALA A 512 -13.16 6.10 -11.31
N ASP A 513 -12.92 6.13 -10.01
CA ASP A 513 -11.65 6.55 -9.40
C ASP A 513 -10.54 5.54 -9.67
N LEU A 514 -10.83 4.24 -9.58
CA LEU A 514 -9.89 3.16 -9.85
C LEU A 514 -10.37 2.28 -11.01
N VAL A 515 -9.42 1.68 -11.74
CA VAL A 515 -9.71 0.75 -12.84
C VAL A 515 -8.84 -0.50 -12.74
N THR A 516 -9.46 -1.66 -12.69
CA THR A 516 -8.75 -2.95 -12.55
C THR A 516 -9.07 -3.89 -13.70
N LEU A 517 -8.07 -4.61 -14.22
CA LEU A 517 -8.27 -5.78 -15.06
C LEU A 517 -8.37 -7.04 -14.19
N PHE A 518 -9.46 -7.77 -14.28
CA PHE A 518 -9.67 -9.08 -13.68
C PHE A 518 -9.53 -10.18 -14.73
N ARG A 519 -8.59 -11.11 -14.54
CA ARG A 519 -8.35 -12.22 -15.46
C ARG A 519 -8.12 -13.54 -14.72
N PRO A 520 -8.37 -14.70 -15.35
CA PRO A 520 -7.92 -15.97 -14.80
C PRO A 520 -6.40 -15.99 -14.66
N LEU A 521 -5.89 -16.75 -13.70
CA LEU A 521 -4.45 -16.99 -13.61
C LEU A 521 -3.95 -17.82 -14.80
N TYR A 522 -2.88 -17.33 -15.45
CA TYR A 522 -2.04 -18.07 -16.38
C TYR A 522 -0.60 -17.99 -15.87
N ALA A 523 -0.27 -18.84 -14.89
CA ALA A 523 0.95 -18.72 -14.08
C ALA A 523 2.24 -18.76 -14.89
N GLN A 524 2.25 -19.40 -16.07
CA GLN A 524 3.42 -19.44 -16.94
C GLN A 524 3.76 -18.07 -17.53
N THR A 525 2.76 -17.21 -17.73
CA THR A 525 2.93 -15.93 -18.43
C THR A 525 2.65 -14.71 -17.56
N ALA A 526 1.78 -14.83 -16.54
CA ALA A 526 1.33 -13.72 -15.72
C ALA A 526 2.44 -13.13 -14.83
N GLY A 527 3.43 -13.93 -14.43
CA GLY A 527 4.51 -13.53 -13.51
C GLY A 527 4.12 -13.62 -12.03
N SER A 528 2.94 -13.07 -11.69
CA SER A 528 2.41 -13.01 -10.32
C SER A 528 0.90 -13.22 -10.24
N CYS A 529 0.35 -13.08 -9.03
CA CYS A 529 -1.09 -12.98 -8.82
C CYS A 529 -1.70 -11.63 -9.20
N GLY A 530 -0.92 -10.56 -9.25
CA GLY A 530 -1.44 -9.24 -9.57
C GLY A 530 -0.34 -8.20 -9.59
N THR A 531 -0.63 -7.07 -10.23
CA THR A 531 0.24 -5.89 -10.21
C THR A 531 -0.65 -4.66 -10.24
N ALA A 532 -0.39 -3.70 -9.35
CA ALA A 532 -0.97 -2.38 -9.40
C ALA A 532 0.09 -1.29 -9.23
N TYR A 533 -0.17 -0.12 -9.79
CA TYR A 533 0.68 1.03 -9.52
C TYR A 533 0.51 1.48 -8.06
N VAL A 534 1.63 1.63 -7.36
CA VAL A 534 1.64 2.17 -6.00
C VAL A 534 1.26 3.65 -6.03
N GLY A 535 0.06 3.95 -5.53
CA GLY A 535 -0.42 5.32 -5.35
C GLY A 535 0.50 6.10 -4.41
N PHE A 536 0.74 7.38 -4.67
CA PHE A 536 1.51 8.22 -3.75
C PHE A 536 2.92 7.70 -3.41
N ALA A 537 3.50 6.82 -4.23
CA ALA A 537 4.82 6.24 -4.02
C ALA A 537 5.87 7.32 -3.70
N ASN A 538 6.79 6.99 -2.80
CA ASN A 538 7.83 7.87 -2.27
C ASN A 538 7.28 9.19 -1.69
N GLY A 539 6.07 9.14 -1.10
CA GLY A 539 5.41 10.30 -0.50
C GLY A 539 4.80 11.30 -1.48
N SER A 540 4.70 10.95 -2.77
CA SER A 540 4.15 11.81 -3.83
C SER A 540 2.68 12.20 -3.62
N GLY A 541 2.19 13.12 -4.45
CA GLY A 541 0.80 13.61 -4.42
C GLY A 541 -0.20 12.64 -5.05
N ALA A 542 -1.48 12.99 -4.95
CA ALA A 542 -2.54 12.23 -5.59
C ALA A 542 -2.44 12.34 -7.12
N ASN A 543 -2.57 11.23 -7.85
CA ASN A 543 -2.48 11.20 -9.31
C ASN A 543 -3.45 10.17 -9.89
N ALA A 544 -4.49 10.63 -10.58
CA ALA A 544 -5.48 9.73 -11.18
C ALA A 544 -4.91 8.82 -12.29
N GLY A 545 -3.75 9.18 -12.86
CA GLY A 545 -3.05 8.41 -13.89
C GLY A 545 -2.40 7.12 -13.39
N ILE A 546 -2.36 6.89 -12.07
CA ILE A 546 -1.82 5.67 -11.46
C ILE A 546 -2.87 4.86 -10.68
N GLY A 547 -4.16 5.18 -10.84
CA GLY A 547 -5.27 4.43 -10.22
C GLY A 547 -5.64 3.17 -11.00
N PHE A 548 -4.66 2.30 -11.28
CA PHE A 548 -4.83 1.09 -12.10
C PHE A 548 -4.22 -0.15 -11.48
N GLY A 549 -4.83 -1.31 -11.76
CA GLY A 549 -4.36 -2.63 -11.32
C GLY A 549 -4.71 -3.76 -12.29
N THR A 550 -4.05 -4.91 -12.14
CA THR A 550 -4.36 -6.17 -12.81
C THR A 550 -4.35 -7.32 -11.80
N ILE A 551 -5.32 -8.21 -11.88
CA ILE A 551 -5.53 -9.36 -10.99
C ILE A 551 -5.59 -10.64 -11.80
N GLY A 552 -4.74 -11.61 -11.48
CA GLY A 552 -4.91 -13.03 -11.80
C GLY A 552 -5.64 -13.75 -10.66
N ASP A 553 -6.79 -14.38 -10.94
CA ASP A 553 -7.61 -15.06 -9.93
C ASP A 553 -7.65 -16.58 -10.13
N GLY A 554 -7.69 -17.30 -9.01
CA GLY A 554 -7.97 -18.72 -8.94
C GLY A 554 -6.84 -19.63 -9.41
N TYR A 555 -7.21 -20.81 -9.89
CA TYR A 555 -6.27 -21.85 -10.35
C TYR A 555 -5.75 -21.55 -11.75
N SER A 556 -4.46 -21.79 -11.97
CA SER A 556 -3.84 -21.56 -13.28
C SER A 556 -4.53 -22.35 -14.40
N LYS A 557 -4.75 -21.69 -15.55
CA LYS A 557 -5.42 -22.24 -16.74
C LYS A 557 -4.45 -22.75 -17.81
N ASP A 558 -3.15 -22.73 -17.53
CA ASP A 558 -2.09 -23.19 -18.43
C ASP A 558 -1.38 -24.46 -17.92
N ALA A 559 -0.23 -24.79 -18.52
CA ALA A 559 0.54 -25.99 -18.17
C ALA A 559 1.01 -26.00 -16.69
N LEU A 560 1.15 -24.83 -16.05
CA LEU A 560 1.49 -24.69 -14.63
C LEU A 560 0.23 -24.78 -13.75
N SER A 561 -0.57 -25.82 -13.96
CA SER A 561 -1.88 -26.03 -13.32
C SER A 561 -1.87 -26.17 -11.79
N ASN A 562 -0.70 -26.34 -11.18
CA ASN A 562 -0.53 -26.39 -9.72
C ASN A 562 -0.37 -25.00 -9.08
N TYR A 563 -0.51 -23.90 -9.83
CA TYR A 563 -0.42 -22.55 -9.27
C TYR A 563 -1.80 -21.95 -8.95
N TYR A 564 -1.84 -21.08 -7.94
CA TYR A 564 -3.08 -20.49 -7.41
C TYR A 564 -2.90 -19.04 -6.94
N CYS A 565 -3.95 -18.23 -7.10
CA CYS A 565 -4.07 -16.89 -6.55
C CYS A 565 -5.37 -16.73 -5.74
N GLY A 566 -5.20 -16.22 -4.52
CA GLY A 566 -6.25 -16.16 -3.50
C GLY A 566 -7.16 -14.93 -3.58
N ALA A 567 -8.24 -14.95 -2.81
CA ALA A 567 -9.18 -13.82 -2.72
C ALA A 567 -8.56 -12.56 -2.10
N ASN A 568 -7.44 -12.69 -1.36
CA ASN A 568 -6.71 -11.56 -0.80
C ASN A 568 -6.05 -10.70 -1.90
N THR A 569 -5.68 -11.28 -3.04
CA THR A 569 -4.98 -10.59 -4.15
C THR A 569 -5.73 -9.35 -4.63
N PHE A 570 -7.06 -9.42 -4.78
CA PHE A 570 -7.85 -8.27 -5.22
C PHE A 570 -7.72 -7.09 -4.25
N THR A 571 -7.88 -7.35 -2.95
CA THR A 571 -7.75 -6.33 -1.90
C THR A 571 -6.30 -5.83 -1.78
N HIS A 572 -5.32 -6.70 -2.05
CA HIS A 572 -3.90 -6.40 -2.04
C HIS A 572 -3.54 -5.35 -3.10
N GLU A 573 -3.90 -5.59 -4.36
CA GLU A 573 -3.58 -4.65 -5.44
C GLU A 573 -4.29 -3.30 -5.28
N ILE A 574 -5.54 -3.30 -4.80
CA ILE A 574 -6.21 -2.04 -4.43
C ILE A 574 -5.45 -1.35 -3.29
N GLY A 575 -4.90 -2.10 -2.33
CA GLY A 575 -4.01 -1.61 -1.27
C GLY A 575 -2.80 -0.84 -1.80
N HIS A 576 -2.20 -1.28 -2.92
CA HIS A 576 -1.14 -0.53 -3.61
C HIS A 576 -1.65 0.79 -4.19
N ASN A 577 -2.80 0.80 -4.88
CA ASN A 577 -3.37 2.05 -5.39
C ASN A 577 -3.69 3.06 -4.26
N LEU A 578 -4.00 2.56 -3.05
CA LEU A 578 -4.22 3.37 -1.84
C LEU A 578 -2.92 3.88 -1.20
N GLY A 579 -1.76 3.51 -1.73
CA GLY A 579 -0.43 4.00 -1.35
C GLY A 579 0.29 3.22 -0.27
N ASN A 580 -0.09 1.95 -0.11
CA ASN A 580 0.63 0.99 0.71
C ASN A 580 1.60 0.16 -0.13
N VAL A 581 2.57 -0.42 0.56
CA VAL A 581 3.59 -1.30 -0.01
C VAL A 581 3.68 -2.57 0.83
N HIS A 582 4.46 -3.55 0.35
CA HIS A 582 4.71 -4.81 1.06
C HIS A 582 5.40 -4.60 2.42
N ASP A 583 5.78 -5.70 3.09
CA ASP A 583 6.64 -5.61 4.27
C ASP A 583 7.94 -4.89 3.94
N ARG A 584 8.59 -4.33 4.96
CA ARG A 584 9.80 -3.52 4.78
C ARG A 584 10.94 -4.30 4.13
N GLU A 585 10.99 -5.61 4.36
CA GLU A 585 11.97 -6.54 3.82
C GLU A 585 11.70 -6.93 2.35
N TYR A 586 10.45 -6.79 1.89
CA TYR A 586 10.01 -7.22 0.56
C TYR A 586 9.68 -6.06 -0.38
N SER A 587 9.71 -4.83 0.14
CA SER A 587 9.40 -3.62 -0.61
C SER A 587 10.65 -2.96 -1.20
N ASN A 588 10.61 -2.65 -2.49
CA ASN A 588 11.65 -1.91 -3.22
C ASN A 588 11.37 -0.40 -3.31
N VAL A 589 10.24 0.07 -2.79
CA VAL A 589 9.73 1.45 -2.94
C VAL A 589 9.10 1.91 -1.63
N ALA A 590 9.28 3.17 -1.23
CA ALA A 590 8.54 3.67 -0.08
C ALA A 590 7.08 3.96 -0.44
N GLY A 591 6.13 3.59 0.43
CA GLY A 591 4.74 4.00 0.30
C GLY A 591 4.51 5.51 0.53
N LYS A 592 3.26 5.91 0.80
CA LYS A 592 2.92 7.32 1.06
C LYS A 592 3.69 7.90 2.26
N PHE A 593 3.85 7.12 3.31
CA PHE A 593 4.48 7.50 4.57
C PHE A 593 5.50 6.45 5.01
N ALA A 594 6.35 6.81 5.97
CA ALA A 594 7.36 5.90 6.53
C ALA A 594 6.76 4.64 7.21
N TYR A 595 5.47 4.69 7.52
CA TYR A 595 4.69 3.62 8.14
C TYR A 595 3.74 2.89 7.16
N SER A 596 3.75 3.17 5.86
CA SER A 596 2.83 2.57 4.87
C SER A 596 3.16 1.11 4.47
N TYR A 597 3.84 0.37 5.34
CA TYR A 597 4.33 -0.99 5.10
C TYR A 597 3.42 -2.04 5.72
N ALA A 598 3.41 -3.22 5.11
CA ALA A 598 2.71 -4.37 5.66
C ALA A 598 3.34 -4.84 6.98
N TRP A 599 2.66 -5.75 7.65
CA TRP A 599 3.19 -6.43 8.82
C TRP A 599 2.78 -7.90 8.86
N GLY A 600 3.70 -8.75 9.29
CA GLY A 600 3.47 -10.16 9.49
C GLY A 600 4.58 -10.83 10.27
N ILE A 601 4.32 -12.06 10.70
CA ILE A 601 5.28 -12.95 11.34
C ILE A 601 5.18 -14.29 10.62
N ASN A 602 6.28 -14.73 10.02
CA ASN A 602 6.34 -15.97 9.27
C ASN A 602 5.78 -17.16 10.07
N ASN A 603 4.97 -18.00 9.42
CA ASN A 603 4.26 -19.15 10.01
C ASN A 603 3.28 -18.81 11.14
N LYS A 604 2.93 -17.53 11.34
CA LYS A 604 1.94 -17.10 12.35
C LYS A 604 0.83 -16.27 11.74
N PHE A 605 1.17 -15.19 11.04
CA PHE A 605 0.19 -14.41 10.28
C PHE A 605 0.89 -13.45 9.30
N GLY A 606 0.16 -12.99 8.30
CA GLY A 606 0.51 -11.80 7.51
C GLY A 606 -0.73 -10.98 7.21
N THR A 607 -0.64 -9.66 7.35
CA THR A 607 -1.69 -8.73 6.88
C THR A 607 -1.86 -8.83 5.37
N ILE A 608 -2.93 -8.25 4.81
CA ILE A 608 -3.29 -8.37 3.38
C ILE A 608 -2.12 -8.03 2.45
N MET A 609 -1.31 -7.03 2.80
CA MET A 609 -0.17 -6.58 2.02
C MET A 609 1.13 -7.35 2.29
N SER A 610 1.12 -8.33 3.20
CA SER A 610 2.32 -9.03 3.65
C SER A 610 2.61 -10.28 2.81
N TYR A 611 3.88 -10.60 2.65
CA TYR A 611 4.34 -11.89 2.09
C TYR A 611 4.54 -12.98 3.14
N TYR A 612 4.25 -12.68 4.42
CA TYR A 612 4.14 -13.70 5.45
C TYR A 612 2.76 -14.35 5.44
N GLY A 613 2.69 -15.58 5.94
CA GLY A 613 1.44 -16.34 6.06
C GLY A 613 1.33 -17.07 7.40
N PRO A 614 0.13 -17.58 7.73
CA PRO A 614 -1.13 -17.50 6.97
C PRO A 614 -1.70 -16.08 6.87
N SER A 615 -2.39 -15.75 5.78
CA SER A 615 -2.95 -14.40 5.61
C SER A 615 -4.14 -14.16 6.53
N VAL A 616 -4.17 -13.00 7.18
CA VAL A 616 -5.35 -12.45 7.85
C VAL A 616 -5.92 -11.33 7.00
N MET A 617 -7.24 -11.29 6.85
CA MET A 617 -7.94 -10.29 6.03
C MET A 617 -8.03 -8.91 6.73
N LEU A 618 -6.86 -8.39 7.13
CA LEU A 618 -6.67 -7.12 7.84
C LEU A 618 -5.49 -6.34 7.23
N PHE A 619 -5.56 -5.02 7.27
CA PHE A 619 -4.43 -4.12 7.03
C PHE A 619 -3.65 -3.85 8.33
N SER A 620 -2.36 -3.54 8.22
CA SER A 620 -1.55 -3.27 9.42
C SER A 620 -1.97 -1.99 10.14
N SER A 621 -2.03 -2.05 11.47
CA SER A 621 -2.25 -0.87 12.31
C SER A 621 -1.88 -1.15 13.78
N PRO A 622 -1.28 -0.18 14.50
CA PRO A 622 -1.11 -0.26 15.95
C PRO A 622 -2.44 -0.15 16.72
N ASN A 623 -3.50 0.36 16.09
CA ASN A 623 -4.82 0.51 16.71
C ASN A 623 -5.65 -0.78 16.64
N LEU A 624 -5.30 -1.69 15.72
CA LEU A 624 -5.74 -3.07 15.78
C LEU A 624 -4.92 -3.72 16.89
N ALA A 625 -5.60 -4.14 17.96
CA ALA A 625 -5.01 -4.48 19.26
C ALA A 625 -3.88 -5.53 19.17
N THR A 626 -3.26 -5.86 20.31
CA THR A 626 -2.22 -6.89 20.48
C THR A 626 -2.70 -8.34 20.23
N GLN A 627 -3.57 -8.52 19.24
CA GLN A 627 -4.41 -9.70 19.05
C GLN A 627 -4.09 -10.44 17.73
N CYS A 628 -3.14 -9.96 16.92
CA CYS A 628 -2.61 -10.72 15.80
C CYS A 628 -1.62 -11.77 16.32
N ALA A 629 -2.11 -13.00 16.50
CA ALA A 629 -1.33 -14.14 17.00
C ALA A 629 -0.61 -13.85 18.35
N GLY A 630 -1.29 -13.13 19.24
CA GLY A 630 -0.77 -12.71 20.54
C GLY A 630 0.25 -11.55 20.50
N GLY A 631 0.38 -10.87 19.37
CA GLY A 631 1.26 -9.71 19.16
C GLY A 631 0.57 -8.53 18.45
N PRO A 632 1.27 -7.39 18.26
CA PRO A 632 0.72 -6.24 17.58
C PRO A 632 0.44 -6.53 16.09
N CYS A 633 -0.69 -6.01 15.59
CA CYS A 633 -1.06 -6.05 14.17
C CYS A 633 -0.39 -4.94 13.33
N GLY A 634 0.49 -4.15 13.94
CA GLY A 634 1.23 -3.06 13.31
C GLY A 634 1.92 -2.20 14.37
N PHE A 635 2.83 -1.32 13.94
CA PHE A 635 3.60 -0.46 14.84
C PHE A 635 3.36 1.02 14.51
N ALA A 636 3.35 1.84 15.56
CA ALA A 636 3.12 3.27 15.44
C ALA A 636 4.22 3.98 14.65
N GLU A 637 3.87 5.14 14.10
CA GLU A 637 4.81 6.05 13.47
C GLU A 637 5.97 6.41 14.42
N GLY A 638 7.20 6.35 13.92
CA GLY A 638 8.42 6.58 14.69
C GLY A 638 9.08 5.31 15.23
N ASP A 639 8.38 4.17 15.24
CA ASP A 639 8.99 2.86 15.53
C ASP A 639 9.88 2.39 14.34
N PRO A 640 11.03 1.73 14.58
CA PRO A 640 11.83 1.14 13.50
C PRO A 640 11.06 0.15 12.61
N LYS A 641 9.99 -0.46 13.13
CA LYS A 641 9.08 -1.38 12.44
C LYS A 641 7.73 -0.75 12.07
N ALA A 642 7.65 0.59 12.05
CA ALA A 642 6.40 1.32 11.81
C ALA A 642 5.61 0.73 10.62
N SER A 643 4.34 0.39 10.87
CA SER A 643 3.45 -0.34 9.98
C SER A 643 1.99 -0.01 10.36
N ASP A 644 1.44 1.01 9.71
CA ASP A 644 0.10 1.54 9.91
C ASP A 644 -0.54 1.88 8.56
N GLN A 645 -0.84 0.84 7.79
CA GLN A 645 -1.53 0.96 6.51
C GLN A 645 -2.96 1.50 6.68
N VAL A 646 -3.62 1.23 7.80
CA VAL A 646 -4.94 1.82 8.10
C VAL A 646 -4.88 3.35 8.13
N LYS A 647 -3.89 3.93 8.82
CA LYS A 647 -3.66 5.38 8.83
C LYS A 647 -3.33 5.92 7.44
N THR A 648 -2.56 5.17 6.65
CA THR A 648 -2.25 5.53 5.25
C THR A 648 -3.53 5.59 4.41
N ILE A 649 -4.34 4.54 4.42
CA ILE A 649 -5.55 4.42 3.60
C ILE A 649 -6.58 5.48 4.01
N ASN A 650 -6.78 5.70 5.31
CA ASN A 650 -7.70 6.74 5.78
C ASN A 650 -7.28 8.15 5.34
N PHE A 651 -5.98 8.40 5.17
CA PHE A 651 -5.47 9.66 4.63
C PHE A 651 -5.65 9.76 3.11
N THR A 652 -5.34 8.70 2.36
CA THR A 652 -5.33 8.73 0.89
C THR A 652 -6.72 8.56 0.28
N THR A 653 -7.65 7.89 0.97
CA THR A 653 -8.99 7.58 0.48
C THR A 653 -9.76 8.83 0.02
N PRO A 654 -9.87 9.93 0.79
CA PRO A 654 -10.55 11.15 0.32
C PRO A 654 -9.87 11.81 -0.88
N LEU A 655 -8.57 11.59 -1.09
CA LEU A 655 -7.85 12.12 -2.25
C LEU A 655 -8.13 11.30 -3.51
N ILE A 656 -8.23 9.97 -3.36
CA ILE A 656 -8.55 9.06 -4.47
C ILE A 656 -10.01 9.17 -4.88
N ALA A 657 -10.93 9.31 -3.93
CA ALA A 657 -12.37 9.52 -4.20
C ALA A 657 -12.69 10.82 -4.96
N ASN A 658 -11.67 11.67 -5.18
CA ASN A 658 -11.75 12.88 -5.99
C ASN A 658 -11.05 12.72 -7.35
N TYR A 659 -10.62 11.50 -7.72
CA TYR A 659 -10.05 11.25 -9.05
C TYR A 659 -11.09 11.48 -10.14
N ARG A 660 -12.34 11.08 -9.89
CA ARG A 660 -13.48 11.41 -10.75
C ARG A 660 -14.69 11.80 -9.90
N ALA A 661 -15.57 12.62 -10.47
CA ALA A 661 -16.86 12.87 -9.85
C ALA A 661 -17.73 11.62 -10.03
N SER A 662 -18.32 11.13 -8.94
CA SER A 662 -19.25 10.01 -9.00
C SER A 662 -20.47 10.37 -9.86
N THR A 663 -20.75 9.57 -10.90
CA THR A 663 -21.88 9.79 -11.82
C THR A 663 -22.98 8.74 -11.66
N VAL A 664 -22.68 7.62 -10.99
CA VAL A 664 -23.61 6.50 -10.82
C VAL A 664 -23.51 5.92 -9.41
N THR A 665 -24.65 5.70 -8.75
CA THR A 665 -24.72 5.14 -7.40
C THR A 665 -25.09 3.66 -7.35
N THR A 666 -25.58 3.11 -8.47
CA THR A 666 -26.02 1.73 -8.64
C THR A 666 -25.12 1.03 -9.67
N PRO A 667 -24.48 -0.12 -9.33
CA PRO A 667 -23.57 -0.79 -10.25
C PRO A 667 -24.20 -1.09 -11.62
N VAL A 668 -23.51 -0.73 -12.70
CA VAL A 668 -23.88 -1.17 -14.06
C VAL A 668 -23.05 -2.40 -14.42
N ILE A 669 -23.54 -3.57 -13.99
CA ILE A 669 -22.89 -4.87 -14.19
C ILE A 669 -23.30 -5.42 -15.56
N GLN A 670 -22.48 -5.17 -16.59
CA GLN A 670 -22.68 -5.66 -17.96
C GLN A 670 -21.87 -6.92 -18.25
#